data_AF-A0A2E0SN10-F1
#
_entry.id   AF-A0A2E0SN10-F1
#
_cell.length_a   1.000
_cell.length_b   1.000
_cell.length_c   1.000
_cell.angle_alpha   90.00
_cell.angle_beta   90.00
_cell.angle_gamma   90.00
#
_symmetry.space_group_name_H-M   'P 1'
#
loop_
_entity.id
_entity.type
_entity.pdbx_description
1 polymer ?
#
loop_
_entity_poly.entity_id
_entity_poly.type
_entity_poly.pdbx_seq_one_letter_code
_entity_poly.pdbx_strand_id
1 'polypeptide(L)'
;MVLLVSQGTPVARGQEAGGKPATPQSQSAEALLPANPAKTPDNVGPSATKPDASNGNNPPNSLIDSNGNVLPLPADWQEIYLEGLKARQKNGAVGKKGMNGKVDELPAYNITSINVEGTVQEELADLVLTYKIQINSDEGAYKVPLGAKEGNLQDYESSGPGQDRPAEDDPDSGFYWWFKGKGSYELKLFMKVKIRVSSVSPQLFLSLPSDATIRNANLLLPQHDLEFPLAETTPLEQSELETGQTQVKFSITGEALNLTWKFIPLVKDKQVVLSSDTDIELTFQNDNLGNSVLIKARQTVQPDEQGSFNSFRLRLPPHSGSPRIQGEQYLNHETPDNNILRVILKKPATGPVTFLYELEIRPLDGNEFSLDGAFQVLSTTGAKDSEETSTQTLEQRGTITIKKGESFLIHDIPQEHSLIRNERVDSLNPEQSISQAFRFFHQPFRLKLRVDEIPPISTVDAHYVAELSPDVAEPNKLNVELKAKLNLNVMRGELRELNLAWENFAAEGWTAPSLDGDDQVDQYKWIEKVEYDEDSKQMRIVFLEPISSERDISFSVNKSVDIDETEIDLTLPQLGEEIRGRSRPPVISVISPPNLETEITPRGNTLIDRLSAEEEERYPLPTKAASQRPYPQRSITSRREQALRIGMTRQKRVVTAVTNLELRDLAQGTLSVRQKIELNVQYEALIQIRLNIPSALVGTDFVIRDEQFKPIKPDRSSSMGGASEQLSIAPSQGLGTLVRYIDFSVSGSRTAADGKGQQFQIPYFTVDSANFDNVKILENTQGQYSVSMESPNWQRFLEEDKNAWQLSTPSPESNLVALQLSPLEQFLEQDFQIPLALYRINLRFQSQTLVDARYLINGAPEQIRLLMPVNSQVTAAAWDEVEIPAKPSDSNREWLINIPEGSDAERHRLVIKYTQSDSAKRAGWSRSYMLDLPQFSQEIWTPQAVAEVTFPNAQHLLVPPQKWAPLFSWQREGIFWYRRPAVGLQENELYRELNDEQQIDHRYQYDFARTDSADSITFQSISLSMLVFYGSGTALLCGFLFRRLNFLQNSFAVCVVLFALAILGLWYWPVLQVFIQPALIGLLFAGIAVAIEESLKRRNTPEYSDSGSAQFVLTSSIKSSIRSRQIGSEDSTTLRPPSSHQVPVSTSENEEAP
;
A
#
# COMPACT_ATOMS: atom_id res chain seq x y z
N MET A 1 44.76 22.13 9.14
CA MET A 1 44.96 23.47 8.53
C MET A 1 43.67 24.22 8.85
N VAL A 2 43.55 25.12 9.82
CA VAL A 2 44.43 26.08 10.55
C VAL A 2 43.88 26.07 12.01
N LEU A 3 44.63 25.65 13.04
CA LEU A 3 45.49 26.46 13.95
C LEU A 3 44.71 27.61 14.63
N LEU A 4 44.83 28.00 15.91
CA LEU A 4 45.74 27.71 17.03
C LEU A 4 45.29 28.56 18.26
N VAL A 5 45.42 28.00 19.47
CA VAL A 5 46.10 28.59 20.67
C VAL A 5 45.55 29.86 21.40
N SER A 6 45.00 29.61 22.59
CA SER A 6 45.57 29.93 23.94
C SER A 6 45.14 31.14 24.78
N GLN A 7 45.21 30.86 26.09
CA GLN A 7 45.34 31.69 27.31
C GLN A 7 44.06 32.38 27.81
N GLY A 8 43.71 32.37 29.10
CA GLY A 8 44.33 31.82 30.30
C GLY A 8 43.45 32.15 31.53
N THR A 9 43.36 31.21 32.47
CA THR A 9 42.93 31.36 33.89
C THR A 9 43.75 32.44 34.62
N PRO A 10 43.31 33.06 35.75
CA PRO A 10 42.97 32.35 37.01
C PRO A 10 41.91 33.00 37.96
N VAL A 11 41.12 32.18 38.69
CA VAL A 11 41.19 31.86 40.15
C VAL A 11 40.87 32.99 41.15
N ALA A 12 39.66 32.88 41.71
CA ALA A 12 39.22 32.89 43.13
C ALA A 12 39.19 34.14 44.05
N ARG A 13 38.26 33.99 45.02
CA ARG A 13 37.97 34.71 46.29
C ARG A 13 37.06 35.93 46.15
N GLY A 14 35.97 36.09 46.90
CA GLY A 14 35.38 35.31 48.00
C GLY A 14 34.42 36.22 48.79
N GLN A 15 33.52 35.62 49.58
CA GLN A 15 32.69 36.21 50.66
C GLN A 15 31.61 37.23 50.20
N GLU A 16 30.42 37.36 50.79
CA GLU A 16 29.74 36.80 51.95
C GLU A 16 28.25 37.19 51.85
N ALA A 17 27.39 36.48 52.60
CA ALA A 17 26.12 36.92 53.21
C ALA A 17 25.20 37.89 52.42
N GLY A 18 23.97 37.53 52.06
CA GLY A 18 22.92 37.05 52.96
C GLY A 18 21.80 38.10 53.03
N GLY A 19 20.54 37.69 52.91
CA GLY A 19 19.39 38.51 53.29
C GLY A 19 18.46 38.93 52.16
N LYS A 20 17.35 38.18 52.04
CA LYS A 20 16.00 38.69 51.67
C LYS A 20 15.63 39.96 52.49
N PRO A 21 14.50 40.68 52.23
CA PRO A 21 13.49 40.57 51.16
C PRO A 21 13.03 41.95 50.59
N ALA A 22 11.98 41.91 49.77
CA ALA A 22 10.82 42.82 49.74
C ALA A 22 10.66 43.76 48.53
N THR A 23 9.54 43.53 47.85
CA THR A 23 8.88 44.32 46.80
C THR A 23 8.44 45.69 47.32
N PRO A 24 8.28 46.70 46.44
CA PRO A 24 6.94 47.28 46.26
C PRO A 24 6.61 47.75 44.83
N GLN A 25 5.35 48.18 44.72
CA GLN A 25 4.47 48.42 43.58
C GLN A 25 4.64 49.77 42.82
N SER A 26 4.18 49.75 41.55
CA SER A 26 3.27 50.70 40.87
C SER A 26 3.67 52.11 40.37
N GLN A 27 3.30 52.32 39.08
CA GLN A 27 2.52 53.44 38.48
C GLN A 27 3.18 54.64 37.73
N SER A 28 2.89 54.70 36.41
CA SER A 28 2.17 55.79 35.66
C SER A 28 2.89 56.94 34.89
N ALA A 29 2.33 57.21 33.68
CA ALA A 29 2.10 58.49 32.97
C ALA A 29 3.27 59.19 32.20
N GLU A 30 3.13 60.01 31.14
CA GLU A 30 2.11 60.37 30.11
C GLU A 30 2.74 61.42 29.12
N ALA A 31 2.19 61.51 27.90
CA ALA A 31 2.31 62.37 26.68
C ALA A 31 3.11 63.72 26.57
N LEU A 32 3.51 64.09 25.32
CA LEU A 32 3.04 65.27 24.51
C LEU A 32 3.88 65.64 23.23
N LEU A 33 3.16 65.83 22.08
CA LEU A 33 3.26 66.67 20.82
C LEU A 33 4.53 67.51 20.42
N PRO A 34 4.72 68.08 19.17
CA PRO A 34 3.74 68.60 18.17
C PRO A 34 4.06 68.66 16.62
N ALA A 35 3.02 69.08 15.83
CA ALA A 35 2.93 69.98 14.63
C ALA A 35 3.52 69.69 13.20
N ASN A 36 2.79 70.20 12.18
CA ASN A 36 2.91 70.04 10.70
C ASN A 36 3.06 71.45 10.01
N PRO A 37 3.58 71.64 8.75
CA PRO A 37 2.68 71.87 7.58
C PRO A 37 3.21 71.63 6.11
N ALA A 38 2.28 71.21 5.22
CA ALA A 38 1.89 71.68 3.85
C ALA A 38 2.79 71.78 2.55
N LYS A 39 2.24 71.20 1.46
CA LYS A 39 1.98 71.67 0.03
C LYS A 39 2.81 71.18 -1.20
N THR A 40 2.02 70.77 -2.22
CA THR A 40 2.18 70.25 -3.63
C THR A 40 2.53 71.34 -4.69
N PRO A 41 2.87 71.09 -6.01
CA PRO A 41 2.00 70.44 -7.05
C PRO A 41 2.61 69.77 -8.34
N ASP A 42 1.74 68.98 -9.03
CA ASP A 42 1.44 68.77 -10.49
C ASP A 42 2.38 68.16 -11.59
N ASN A 43 1.89 67.02 -12.14
CA ASN A 43 1.62 66.58 -13.55
C ASN A 43 2.57 66.85 -14.75
N VAL A 44 2.83 65.81 -15.60
CA VAL A 44 2.44 65.63 -17.06
C VAL A 44 2.82 64.19 -17.56
N GLY A 45 1.93 63.48 -18.29
CA GLY A 45 2.17 62.18 -19.01
C GLY A 45 2.68 62.35 -20.47
N PRO A 46 2.43 61.46 -21.47
CA PRO A 46 1.78 60.13 -21.49
C PRO A 46 2.42 59.04 -22.42
N SER A 47 1.74 57.87 -22.48
CA SER A 47 1.62 56.86 -23.57
C SER A 47 2.63 55.70 -23.74
N ALA A 48 2.22 54.57 -23.12
CA ALA A 48 1.87 53.26 -23.71
C ALA A 48 2.83 52.50 -24.64
N THR A 49 3.33 51.34 -24.17
CA THR A 49 3.17 50.04 -24.85
C THR A 49 3.39 48.86 -23.86
N LYS A 50 2.53 47.84 -23.94
CA LYS A 50 2.62 46.50 -23.29
C LYS A 50 3.89 45.74 -23.76
N PRO A 51 4.43 44.70 -23.06
CA PRO A 51 3.71 43.43 -22.84
C PRO A 51 4.05 42.59 -21.57
N ASP A 52 3.18 41.60 -21.34
CA ASP A 52 3.33 40.26 -20.75
C ASP A 52 3.98 39.96 -19.39
N ALA A 53 3.13 39.31 -18.56
CA ALA A 53 3.35 38.14 -17.71
C ALA A 53 4.46 38.15 -16.65
N SER A 54 4.04 38.28 -15.38
CA SER A 54 4.64 37.54 -14.27
C SER A 54 3.61 37.23 -13.17
N ASN A 55 3.68 35.99 -12.67
CA ASN A 55 3.19 35.47 -11.39
C ASN A 55 3.18 36.51 -10.26
N GLY A 56 2.28 36.50 -9.28
CA GLY A 56 1.52 35.38 -8.72
C GLY A 56 1.77 35.39 -7.22
N ASN A 57 0.82 35.91 -6.45
CA ASN A 57 0.70 35.73 -5.00
C ASN A 57 -0.72 36.11 -4.59
N ASN A 58 -1.62 35.13 -4.56
CA ASN A 58 -2.85 35.18 -3.76
C ASN A 58 -2.97 33.83 -3.01
N PRO A 59 -3.34 33.83 -1.71
CA PRO A 59 -3.42 32.62 -0.90
C PRO A 59 -4.55 31.69 -1.36
N PRO A 60 -4.44 30.37 -1.11
CA PRO A 60 -5.45 29.40 -1.52
C PRO A 60 -6.70 29.53 -0.64
N ASN A 61 -7.88 29.53 -1.25
CA ASN A 61 -9.23 29.59 -0.62
C ASN A 61 -9.87 30.98 -0.43
N SER A 62 -10.09 31.70 -1.52
CA SER A 62 -11.01 32.85 -1.51
C SER A 62 -11.77 32.99 -2.83
N LEU A 63 -13.05 33.36 -2.76
CA LEU A 63 -13.85 33.76 -3.92
C LEU A 63 -13.89 35.29 -4.01
N ILE A 64 -13.91 35.80 -5.24
CA ILE A 64 -14.00 37.23 -5.53
C ILE A 64 -15.40 37.52 -6.06
N ASP A 65 -16.11 38.48 -5.46
CA ASP A 65 -17.42 38.91 -5.96
C ASP A 65 -17.29 39.75 -7.26
N SER A 66 -18.42 40.07 -7.89
CA SER A 66 -18.44 40.87 -9.13
C SER A 66 -17.92 42.31 -8.98
N ASN A 67 -17.59 42.74 -7.75
CA ASN A 67 -17.05 44.06 -7.44
C ASN A 67 -15.58 44.00 -6.98
N GLY A 68 -14.94 42.83 -7.04
CA GLY A 68 -13.51 42.68 -6.79
C GLY A 68 -13.12 42.46 -5.33
N ASN A 69 -14.07 42.20 -4.43
CA ASN A 69 -13.78 41.97 -3.01
C ASN A 69 -13.60 40.47 -2.72
N VAL A 70 -12.59 40.17 -1.89
CA VAL A 70 -12.20 38.81 -1.50
C VAL A 70 -13.01 38.36 -0.28
N LEU A 71 -13.84 37.32 -0.43
CA LEU A 71 -14.61 36.70 0.64
C LEU A 71 -13.97 35.36 1.08
N PRO A 72 -13.75 35.13 2.40
CA PRO A 72 -13.24 33.86 2.89
C PRO A 72 -14.31 32.77 2.87
N LEU A 73 -13.92 31.55 2.46
CA LEU A 73 -14.81 30.37 2.45
C LEU A 73 -14.92 29.76 3.86
N PRO A 74 -16.11 29.27 4.29
CA PRO A 74 -16.26 28.47 5.50
C PRO A 74 -15.39 27.20 5.44
N ALA A 75 -14.88 26.72 6.58
CA ALA A 75 -13.94 25.60 6.65
C ALA A 75 -14.44 24.30 5.97
N ASP A 76 -15.76 24.13 5.88
CA ASP A 76 -16.42 22.86 5.53
C ASP A 76 -16.93 22.84 4.07
N TRP A 77 -16.54 23.84 3.25
CA TRP A 77 -17.10 24.02 1.90
C TRP A 77 -16.86 22.84 0.95
N GLN A 78 -15.79 22.06 1.17
CA GLN A 78 -15.47 20.87 0.38
C GLN A 78 -16.41 19.70 0.69
N GLU A 79 -16.87 19.55 1.93
CA GLU A 79 -17.84 18.52 2.30
C GLU A 79 -19.22 18.84 1.73
N ILE A 80 -19.65 20.10 1.81
CA ILE A 80 -20.93 20.57 1.22
C ILE A 80 -20.93 20.37 -0.30
N TYR A 81 -19.79 20.62 -0.97
CA TYR A 81 -19.66 20.41 -2.42
C TYR A 81 -19.67 18.92 -2.81
N LEU A 82 -19.01 18.06 -2.02
CA LEU A 82 -18.98 16.62 -2.25
C LEU A 82 -20.33 15.95 -1.93
N GLU A 83 -21.07 16.42 -0.93
CA GLU A 83 -22.45 15.99 -0.66
C GLU A 83 -23.40 16.38 -1.81
N GLY A 84 -23.26 17.59 -2.36
CA GLY A 84 -24.01 18.03 -3.55
C GLY A 84 -23.72 17.19 -4.81
N LEU A 85 -22.49 16.72 -4.99
CA LEU A 85 -22.11 15.82 -6.08
C LEU A 85 -22.62 14.39 -5.87
N LYS A 86 -22.60 13.88 -4.63
CA LYS A 86 -23.16 12.56 -4.27
C LYS A 86 -24.69 12.52 -4.42
N ALA A 87 -25.39 13.60 -4.08
CA ALA A 87 -26.83 13.74 -4.31
C ALA A 87 -27.20 13.75 -5.81
N ARG A 88 -26.33 14.29 -6.68
CA ARG A 88 -26.51 14.29 -8.13
C ARG A 88 -26.17 12.95 -8.80
N GLN A 89 -25.20 12.20 -8.28
CA GLN A 89 -24.88 10.85 -8.77
C GLN A 89 -25.92 9.80 -8.37
N LYS A 90 -26.58 9.93 -7.22
CA LYS A 90 -27.59 8.97 -6.74
C LYS A 90 -28.94 9.03 -7.49
N ASN A 91 -29.22 10.13 -8.18
CA ASN A 91 -30.44 10.31 -8.99
C ASN A 91 -30.24 10.03 -10.49
N GLY A 92 -29.06 9.56 -10.90
CA GLY A 92 -28.67 9.33 -12.29
C GLY A 92 -28.78 7.87 -12.74
N ALA A 93 -29.81 7.11 -12.37
CA ALA A 93 -29.96 5.73 -12.88
C ALA A 93 -31.37 5.11 -12.79
N VAL A 94 -32.46 5.80 -13.18
CA VAL A 94 -33.69 5.11 -13.62
C VAL A 94 -34.41 5.92 -14.72
N GLY A 95 -34.46 5.35 -15.94
CA GLY A 95 -35.64 5.44 -16.81
C GLY A 95 -35.72 6.56 -17.84
N LYS A 96 -35.07 6.39 -19.00
CA LYS A 96 -35.52 6.98 -20.27
C LYS A 96 -36.91 6.43 -20.63
N LYS A 97 -37.94 7.28 -20.67
CA LYS A 97 -39.14 7.12 -21.51
C LYS A 97 -39.91 8.45 -21.62
N GLY A 98 -40.11 8.94 -22.84
CA GLY A 98 -41.19 9.87 -23.18
C GLY A 98 -40.89 11.36 -23.12
N MET A 99 -39.93 11.83 -23.93
CA MET A 99 -39.83 13.25 -24.30
C MET A 99 -40.90 13.53 -25.38
N ASN A 100 -42.04 14.08 -24.96
CA ASN A 100 -43.01 14.80 -25.81
C ASN A 100 -43.90 15.65 -24.88
N GLY A 101 -43.35 16.79 -24.46
CA GLY A 101 -44.09 17.87 -23.83
C GLY A 101 -43.64 19.17 -24.49
N LYS A 102 -44.60 19.95 -25.00
CA LYS A 102 -44.37 21.27 -25.61
C LYS A 102 -43.46 22.12 -24.72
N VAL A 103 -42.59 22.91 -25.35
CA VAL A 103 -42.01 24.09 -24.72
C VAL A 103 -43.21 24.97 -24.33
N ASP A 104 -43.47 25.13 -23.04
CA ASP A 104 -44.49 26.05 -22.55
C ASP A 104 -44.11 27.48 -22.98
N GLU A 105 -44.88 28.04 -23.92
CA GLU A 105 -44.85 29.46 -24.23
C GLU A 105 -45.15 30.25 -22.95
N LEU A 106 -44.34 31.28 -22.67
CA LEU A 106 -44.55 32.17 -21.52
C LEU A 106 -45.99 32.71 -21.55
N PRO A 107 -46.77 32.61 -20.45
CA PRO A 107 -48.15 33.06 -20.44
C PRO A 107 -48.22 34.56 -20.74
N ALA A 108 -49.24 34.96 -21.50
CA ALA A 108 -49.39 36.34 -22.00
C ALA A 108 -49.39 37.40 -20.87
N TYR A 109 -49.89 37.03 -19.68
CA TYR A 109 -49.78 37.80 -18.45
C TYR A 109 -49.54 36.88 -17.24
N ASN A 110 -49.04 37.44 -16.15
CA ASN A 110 -48.90 36.77 -14.85
C ASN A 110 -49.17 37.75 -13.70
N ILE A 111 -49.89 37.32 -12.66
CA ILE A 111 -50.09 38.10 -11.43
C ILE A 111 -48.93 37.78 -10.49
N THR A 112 -48.02 38.73 -10.31
CA THR A 112 -46.81 38.52 -9.50
C THR A 112 -47.11 38.55 -8.01
N SER A 113 -47.91 39.52 -7.54
CA SER A 113 -48.29 39.60 -6.14
C SER A 113 -49.66 40.22 -5.93
N ILE A 114 -50.34 39.78 -4.87
CA ILE A 114 -51.54 40.40 -4.32
C ILE A 114 -51.25 40.77 -2.87
N ASN A 115 -51.43 42.02 -2.52
CA ASN A 115 -51.39 42.48 -1.13
C ASN A 115 -52.76 43.02 -0.73
N VAL A 116 -53.32 42.51 0.36
CA VAL A 116 -54.61 42.93 0.89
C VAL A 116 -54.38 43.68 2.20
N GLU A 117 -54.67 44.97 2.21
CA GLU A 117 -54.59 45.80 3.41
C GLU A 117 -55.98 46.27 3.80
N GLY A 118 -56.32 46.32 5.07
CA GLY A 118 -57.65 46.82 5.42
C GLY A 118 -58.00 46.81 6.89
N THR A 119 -59.09 47.49 7.21
CA THR A 119 -59.60 47.62 8.56
C THR A 119 -60.97 46.95 8.63
N VAL A 120 -61.10 46.03 9.58
CA VAL A 120 -62.33 45.31 9.85
C VAL A 120 -63.14 46.09 10.88
N GLN A 121 -64.37 46.44 10.54
CA GLN A 121 -65.35 47.06 11.43
C GLN A 121 -66.47 46.04 11.74
N GLU A 122 -67.38 46.33 12.66
CA GLU A 122 -68.31 45.32 13.23
C GLU A 122 -69.06 44.46 12.19
N GLU A 123 -69.58 45.05 11.09
CA GLU A 123 -70.33 44.29 10.06
C GLU A 123 -69.67 44.29 8.66
N LEU A 124 -68.67 45.15 8.44
CA LEU A 124 -68.05 45.40 7.13
C LEU A 124 -66.52 45.54 7.29
N ALA A 125 -65.77 45.08 6.30
CA ALA A 125 -64.34 45.32 6.17
C ALA A 125 -64.07 46.26 5.00
N ASP A 126 -63.35 47.36 5.28
CA ASP A 126 -62.84 48.28 4.28
C ASP A 126 -61.45 47.77 3.85
N LEU A 127 -61.33 47.28 2.61
CA LEU A 127 -60.12 46.63 2.10
C LEU A 127 -59.56 47.38 0.89
N VAL A 128 -58.23 47.39 0.78
CA VAL A 128 -57.43 47.87 -0.34
C VAL A 128 -56.63 46.71 -0.89
N LEU A 129 -56.95 46.29 -2.12
CA LEU A 129 -56.26 45.19 -2.79
C LEU A 129 -55.28 45.76 -3.81
N THR A 130 -54.00 45.50 -3.64
CA THR A 130 -52.94 45.91 -4.57
C THR A 130 -52.47 44.70 -5.37
N TYR A 131 -52.74 44.71 -6.68
CA TYR A 131 -52.31 43.71 -7.65
C TYR A 131 -51.09 44.20 -8.42
N LYS A 132 -50.04 43.39 -8.49
CA LYS A 132 -48.90 43.61 -9.41
C LYS A 132 -48.96 42.61 -10.56
N ILE A 133 -49.19 43.09 -11.76
CA ILE A 133 -49.50 42.26 -12.94
C ILE A 133 -48.44 42.52 -13.99
N GLN A 134 -47.77 41.46 -14.44
CA GLN A 134 -46.78 41.53 -15.50
C GLN A 134 -47.39 41.04 -16.82
N ILE A 135 -47.36 41.90 -17.83
CA ILE A 135 -47.80 41.55 -19.18
C ILE A 135 -46.58 41.29 -20.04
N ASN A 136 -46.51 40.10 -20.61
CA ASN A 136 -45.31 39.59 -21.28
C ASN A 136 -45.34 39.83 -22.81
N SER A 137 -46.53 40.07 -23.37
CA SER A 137 -46.75 40.29 -24.80
C SER A 137 -47.36 41.67 -25.08
N ASP A 138 -47.00 42.27 -26.20
CA ASP A 138 -47.52 43.53 -26.73
C ASP A 138 -48.67 43.33 -27.73
N GLU A 139 -49.06 42.09 -28.00
CA GLU A 139 -50.11 41.72 -28.96
C GLU A 139 -51.52 41.78 -28.35
N GLY A 140 -52.08 42.98 -28.25
CA GLY A 140 -53.51 43.19 -27.93
C GLY A 140 -53.80 43.57 -26.47
N ALA A 141 -55.08 43.61 -26.11
CA ALA A 141 -55.53 43.84 -24.72
C ALA A 141 -55.82 42.49 -24.06
N TYR A 142 -55.32 42.28 -22.84
CA TYR A 142 -55.47 41.04 -22.08
C TYR A 142 -56.50 41.23 -20.95
N LYS A 143 -57.45 40.30 -20.85
CA LYS A 143 -58.44 40.25 -19.76
C LYS A 143 -57.86 39.43 -18.61
N VAL A 144 -57.64 40.07 -17.46
CA VAL A 144 -57.06 39.45 -16.27
C VAL A 144 -58.16 39.26 -15.21
N PRO A 145 -58.40 38.03 -14.71
CA PRO A 145 -59.31 37.78 -13.58
C PRO A 145 -58.68 38.26 -12.29
N LEU A 146 -59.38 39.12 -11.55
CA LEU A 146 -58.97 39.62 -10.24
C LEU A 146 -59.75 38.98 -9.09
N GLY A 147 -60.77 38.17 -9.37
CA GLY A 147 -61.58 37.52 -8.33
C GLY A 147 -62.36 38.53 -7.50
N ALA A 148 -62.34 38.38 -6.18
CA ALA A 148 -62.94 39.32 -5.22
C ALA A 148 -64.46 39.53 -5.34
N LYS A 149 -65.21 38.49 -5.74
CA LYS A 149 -66.66 38.58 -5.98
C LYS A 149 -67.49 38.97 -4.74
N GLU A 150 -66.96 38.75 -3.53
CA GLU A 150 -67.62 39.12 -2.28
C GLU A 150 -67.48 40.61 -1.94
N GLY A 151 -66.61 41.34 -2.64
CA GLY A 151 -66.37 42.76 -2.44
C GLY A 151 -67.19 43.65 -3.36
N ASN A 152 -67.55 44.84 -2.86
CA ASN A 152 -68.16 45.89 -3.66
C ASN A 152 -67.11 46.98 -3.94
N LEU A 153 -66.70 47.12 -5.21
CA LEU A 153 -65.68 48.06 -5.66
C LEU A 153 -66.17 49.51 -5.50
N GLN A 154 -65.45 50.31 -4.71
CA GLN A 154 -65.76 51.72 -4.47
C GLN A 154 -64.97 52.64 -5.42
N ASP A 155 -63.67 52.37 -5.57
CA ASP A 155 -62.76 53.17 -6.39
C ASP A 155 -61.54 52.34 -6.81
N TYR A 156 -60.76 52.82 -7.76
CA TYR A 156 -59.52 52.18 -8.19
C TYR A 156 -58.43 53.18 -8.62
N GLU A 157 -57.18 52.80 -8.41
CA GLU A 157 -56.00 53.49 -8.93
C GLU A 157 -55.15 52.51 -9.73
N SER A 158 -54.69 52.90 -10.91
CA SER A 158 -53.80 52.07 -11.74
C SER A 158 -52.56 52.85 -12.17
N SER A 159 -51.41 52.18 -12.14
CA SER A 159 -50.13 52.71 -12.61
C SER A 159 -49.40 51.66 -13.45
N GLY A 160 -49.01 52.02 -14.69
CA GLY A 160 -48.27 51.12 -15.55
C GLY A 160 -47.91 51.77 -16.90
N PRO A 161 -47.07 51.11 -17.72
CA PRO A 161 -46.53 51.67 -18.96
C PRO A 161 -47.54 51.76 -20.13
N GLY A 162 -48.78 51.28 -19.97
CA GLY A 162 -49.82 51.32 -21.01
C GLY A 162 -51.22 51.64 -20.47
N GLN A 163 -52.26 51.21 -21.17
CA GLN A 163 -53.66 51.52 -20.81
C GLN A 163 -54.30 50.37 -20.04
N ASP A 164 -55.15 50.69 -19.08
CA ASP A 164 -55.99 49.74 -18.37
C ASP A 164 -57.44 50.25 -18.23
N ARG A 165 -58.39 49.32 -18.10
CA ARG A 165 -59.80 49.65 -17.83
C ARG A 165 -60.53 48.47 -17.19
N PRO A 166 -61.54 48.72 -16.35
CA PRO A 166 -62.41 47.66 -15.84
C PRO A 166 -63.11 46.92 -16.99
N ALA A 167 -63.28 45.61 -16.84
CA ALA A 167 -64.11 44.79 -17.71
C ALA A 167 -65.52 44.62 -17.09
N GLU A 168 -66.45 44.04 -17.86
CA GLU A 168 -67.79 43.73 -17.36
C GLU A 168 -67.71 42.65 -16.28
N ASP A 169 -68.35 42.92 -15.13
CA ASP A 169 -68.35 42.04 -13.97
C ASP A 169 -69.17 40.78 -14.24
N ASP A 170 -68.60 39.62 -13.93
CA ASP A 170 -69.26 38.33 -14.02
C ASP A 170 -69.76 37.92 -12.62
N PRO A 171 -71.08 37.75 -12.40
CA PRO A 171 -71.64 37.41 -11.09
C PRO A 171 -71.06 36.14 -10.45
N ASP A 172 -70.62 35.19 -11.27
CA ASP A 172 -70.09 33.90 -10.79
C ASP A 172 -68.57 33.94 -10.52
N SER A 173 -67.82 34.75 -11.28
CA SER A 173 -66.36 34.71 -11.36
C SER A 173 -65.64 35.92 -10.75
N GLY A 174 -66.35 37.03 -10.47
CA GLY A 174 -65.81 38.24 -9.85
C GLY A 174 -65.31 39.29 -10.85
N PHE A 175 -64.41 40.17 -10.39
CA PHE A 175 -63.91 41.31 -11.15
C PHE A 175 -62.88 40.89 -12.20
N TYR A 176 -62.94 41.55 -13.36
CA TYR A 176 -61.95 41.40 -14.43
C TYR A 176 -61.43 42.77 -14.87
N TRP A 177 -60.17 42.81 -15.30
CA TRP A 177 -59.54 44.03 -15.78
C TRP A 177 -58.87 43.83 -17.12
N TRP A 178 -59.03 44.79 -18.03
CA TRP A 178 -58.33 44.81 -19.30
C TRP A 178 -57.05 45.62 -19.18
N PHE A 179 -55.94 45.06 -19.65
CA PHE A 179 -54.67 45.77 -19.76
C PHE A 179 -54.11 45.68 -21.17
N LYS A 180 -53.53 46.77 -21.66
CA LYS A 180 -52.93 46.86 -23.00
C LYS A 180 -51.59 47.60 -22.94
N GLY A 181 -50.54 46.91 -23.37
CA GLY A 181 -49.15 47.38 -23.30
C GLY A 181 -48.28 46.40 -22.51
N LYS A 182 -47.05 46.17 -22.97
CA LYS A 182 -46.12 45.25 -22.32
C LYS A 182 -45.45 45.94 -21.13
N GLY A 183 -45.37 45.26 -19.99
CA GLY A 183 -44.71 45.76 -18.79
C GLY A 183 -45.44 45.41 -17.49
N SER A 184 -44.94 45.95 -16.37
CA SER A 184 -45.51 45.75 -15.03
C SER A 184 -46.56 46.82 -14.73
N TYR A 185 -47.74 46.40 -14.32
CA TYR A 185 -48.85 47.24 -13.86
C TYR A 185 -49.07 47.03 -12.36
N GLU A 186 -49.38 48.09 -11.65
CA GLU A 186 -49.84 48.08 -10.26
C GLU A 186 -51.27 48.64 -10.21
N LEU A 187 -52.23 47.79 -9.86
CA LEU A 187 -53.66 48.14 -9.77
C LEU A 187 -54.11 48.02 -8.31
N LYS A 188 -54.65 49.11 -7.75
CA LYS A 188 -55.21 49.18 -6.41
C LYS A 188 -56.72 49.29 -6.48
N LEU A 189 -57.42 48.38 -5.82
CA LEU A 189 -58.89 48.34 -5.73
C LEU A 189 -59.32 48.62 -4.30
N PHE A 190 -60.14 49.65 -4.11
CA PHE A 190 -60.75 49.99 -2.82
C PHE A 190 -62.13 49.34 -2.73
N MET A 191 -62.32 48.42 -1.81
CA MET A 191 -63.52 47.58 -1.74
C MET A 191 -64.11 47.51 -0.33
N LYS A 192 -65.43 47.33 -0.26
CA LYS A 192 -66.12 46.95 0.99
C LYS A 192 -66.58 45.51 0.93
N VAL A 193 -66.22 44.71 1.93
CA VAL A 193 -66.57 43.28 2.04
C VAL A 193 -67.39 43.04 3.29
N LYS A 194 -68.51 42.31 3.18
CA LYS A 194 -69.36 42.00 4.34
C LYS A 194 -68.79 40.84 5.16
N ILE A 195 -68.75 41.00 6.48
CA ILE A 195 -68.30 39.94 7.40
C ILE A 195 -69.43 38.94 7.60
N ARG A 196 -69.12 37.64 7.48
CA ARG A 196 -70.08 36.56 7.71
C ARG A 196 -70.03 36.18 9.19
N VAL A 197 -71.18 36.20 9.87
CA VAL A 197 -71.30 35.76 11.26
C VAL A 197 -71.96 34.38 11.28
N SER A 198 -71.20 33.33 11.60
CA SER A 198 -71.74 31.96 11.75
C SER A 198 -71.69 31.53 13.21
N SER A 199 -72.80 31.72 13.92
CA SER A 199 -73.17 31.26 15.28
C SER A 199 -72.22 31.45 16.49
N VAL A 200 -70.89 31.55 16.36
CA VAL A 200 -69.96 31.90 17.48
C VAL A 200 -68.66 32.61 17.01
N SER A 201 -68.37 32.70 15.69
CA SER A 201 -67.15 33.36 15.20
C SER A 201 -67.39 34.21 13.95
N PRO A 202 -66.96 35.50 13.94
CA PRO A 202 -66.91 36.30 12.72
C PRO A 202 -65.87 35.75 11.71
N GLN A 203 -66.22 35.81 10.43
CA GLN A 203 -65.41 35.31 9.32
C GLN A 203 -65.37 36.34 8.18
N LEU A 204 -64.16 36.72 7.77
CA LEU A 204 -63.89 37.47 6.55
C LEU A 204 -63.51 36.49 5.43
N PHE A 205 -64.33 36.45 4.38
CA PHE A 205 -64.10 35.60 3.21
C PHE A 205 -64.05 36.45 1.94
N LEU A 206 -62.95 36.40 1.20
CA LEU A 206 -62.77 37.08 -0.07
C LEU A 206 -62.01 36.18 -1.06
N SER A 207 -62.65 35.84 -2.18
CA SER A 207 -62.02 35.08 -3.27
C SER A 207 -60.88 35.87 -3.93
N LEU A 208 -59.78 35.20 -4.28
CA LEU A 208 -58.60 35.77 -4.96
C LEU A 208 -58.21 34.86 -6.13
N PRO A 209 -57.61 35.39 -7.20
CA PRO A 209 -57.28 34.59 -8.38
C PRO A 209 -56.19 33.55 -8.05
N SER A 210 -56.35 32.34 -8.57
CA SER A 210 -55.43 31.20 -8.39
C SER A 210 -54.03 31.45 -8.94
N ASP A 211 -53.87 32.43 -9.82
CA ASP A 211 -52.66 32.59 -10.64
C ASP A 211 -51.61 33.53 -10.01
N ALA A 212 -51.88 34.07 -8.80
CA ALA A 212 -50.92 34.95 -8.13
C ALA A 212 -49.82 34.20 -7.40
N THR A 213 -48.55 34.57 -7.67
CA THR A 213 -47.34 33.91 -7.12
C THR A 213 -47.13 34.19 -5.62
N ILE A 214 -47.41 35.42 -5.17
CA ILE A 214 -47.31 35.83 -3.75
C ILE A 214 -48.63 36.45 -3.32
N ARG A 215 -49.18 36.05 -2.17
CA ARG A 215 -50.40 36.64 -1.61
C ARG A 215 -50.21 36.91 -0.14
N ASN A 216 -50.35 38.16 0.26
CA ASN A 216 -50.22 38.58 1.65
C ASN A 216 -51.42 39.41 2.07
N ALA A 217 -51.77 39.33 3.35
CA ALA A 217 -52.79 40.15 3.98
C ALA A 217 -52.22 40.83 5.23
N ASN A 218 -52.64 42.09 5.44
CA ASN A 218 -52.35 42.90 6.62
C ASN A 218 -53.65 43.59 7.06
N LEU A 219 -54.27 43.07 8.12
CA LEU A 219 -55.60 43.50 8.55
C LEU A 219 -55.56 44.07 9.97
N LEU A 220 -56.32 45.14 10.19
CA LEU A 220 -56.57 45.73 11.51
C LEU A 220 -57.94 45.30 12.02
N LEU A 221 -57.95 44.58 13.14
CA LEU A 221 -59.16 44.07 13.79
C LEU A 221 -59.52 44.92 15.03
N PRO A 222 -60.81 45.13 15.33
CA PRO A 222 -61.26 46.16 16.27
C PRO A 222 -61.15 45.77 17.76
N GLN A 223 -60.60 44.60 18.10
CA GLN A 223 -60.54 44.07 19.47
C GLN A 223 -59.18 43.44 19.81
N HIS A 224 -58.84 43.40 21.10
CA HIS A 224 -57.72 42.65 21.68
C HIS A 224 -58.07 41.18 21.92
N ASP A 225 -57.05 40.35 22.21
CA ASP A 225 -57.22 38.96 22.67
C ASP A 225 -58.02 38.06 21.71
N LEU A 226 -57.63 38.08 20.44
CA LEU A 226 -58.23 37.27 19.38
C LEU A 226 -57.43 36.00 19.13
N GLU A 227 -58.12 34.87 19.01
CA GLU A 227 -57.56 33.60 18.55
C GLU A 227 -57.98 33.30 17.11
N PHE A 228 -57.02 32.85 16.30
CA PHE A 228 -57.22 32.52 14.89
C PHE A 228 -57.03 31.01 14.69
N PRO A 229 -58.10 30.23 14.51
CA PRO A 229 -58.01 28.81 14.16
C PRO A 229 -57.60 28.65 12.68
N LEU A 230 -56.31 28.87 12.39
CA LEU A 230 -55.67 28.60 11.10
C LEU A 230 -54.92 27.25 11.15
N ALA A 231 -54.75 26.60 10.00
CA ALA A 231 -53.95 25.37 9.90
C ALA A 231 -52.47 25.63 10.24
N GLU A 232 -51.81 24.69 10.93
CA GLU A 232 -50.42 24.80 11.50
C GLU A 232 -49.33 25.24 10.51
N THR A 233 -49.59 25.26 9.21
CA THR A 233 -48.61 25.50 8.14
C THR A 233 -48.58 26.94 7.60
N THR A 234 -49.41 27.86 8.08
CA THR A 234 -49.43 29.26 7.60
C THR A 234 -48.83 30.20 8.65
N PRO A 235 -47.67 30.84 8.40
CA PRO A 235 -47.08 31.78 9.36
C PRO A 235 -47.99 33.02 9.52
N LEU A 236 -48.44 33.24 10.76
CA LEU A 236 -49.29 34.36 11.16
C LEU A 236 -48.50 35.23 12.15
N GLU A 237 -48.30 36.49 11.82
CA GLU A 237 -47.74 37.49 12.73
C GLU A 237 -48.89 38.34 13.30
N GLN A 238 -49.04 38.33 14.61
CA GLN A 238 -50.01 39.14 15.34
C GLN A 238 -49.28 40.16 16.22
N SER A 239 -49.69 41.42 16.15
CA SER A 239 -49.21 42.48 17.02
C SER A 239 -50.36 43.35 17.50
N GLU A 240 -50.47 43.54 18.80
CA GLU A 240 -51.46 44.44 19.39
C GLU A 240 -50.95 45.89 19.33
N LEU A 241 -51.80 46.80 18.88
CA LEU A 241 -51.51 48.23 18.84
C LEU A 241 -52.06 48.89 20.10
N GLU A 242 -51.37 49.92 20.60
CA GLU A 242 -51.80 50.71 21.77
C GLU A 242 -53.20 51.35 21.62
N THR A 243 -53.73 51.38 20.38
CA THR A 243 -54.99 52.01 20.00
C THR A 243 -56.25 51.17 20.24
N GLY A 244 -56.14 49.95 20.78
CA GLY A 244 -57.32 49.08 20.96
C GLY A 244 -57.49 47.99 19.89
N GLN A 245 -56.61 47.96 18.89
CA GLN A 245 -56.77 47.15 17.68
C GLN A 245 -55.66 46.11 17.54
N THR A 246 -55.99 44.97 16.96
CA THR A 246 -55.02 43.90 16.68
C THR A 246 -54.62 43.93 15.20
N GLN A 247 -53.33 44.09 14.91
CA GLN A 247 -52.80 43.96 13.56
C GLN A 247 -52.40 42.52 13.29
N VAL A 248 -52.87 41.98 12.16
CA VAL A 248 -52.64 40.59 11.76
C VAL A 248 -52.05 40.57 10.35
N LYS A 249 -50.86 39.99 10.23
CA LYS A 249 -50.13 39.82 8.96
C LYS A 249 -49.92 38.34 8.66
N PHE A 250 -50.27 37.91 7.46
CA PHE A 250 -50.08 36.52 7.04
C PHE A 250 -50.03 36.36 5.53
N SER A 251 -49.44 35.25 5.08
CA SER A 251 -49.50 34.84 3.69
C SER A 251 -50.75 33.99 3.43
N ILE A 252 -51.43 34.25 2.31
CA ILE A 252 -52.66 33.57 1.94
C ILE A 252 -52.29 32.34 1.09
N THR A 253 -52.49 31.15 1.63
CA THR A 253 -52.05 29.87 1.02
C THR A 253 -53.08 29.23 0.08
N GLY A 254 -54.25 29.86 -0.12
CA GLY A 254 -55.33 29.37 -1.00
C GLY A 254 -55.92 30.41 -1.96
N GLU A 255 -56.95 30.02 -2.71
CA GLU A 255 -57.69 30.85 -3.67
C GLU A 255 -58.70 31.81 -3.01
N ALA A 256 -58.67 31.92 -1.68
CA ALA A 256 -59.45 32.90 -0.95
C ALA A 256 -58.73 33.32 0.33
N LEU A 257 -58.86 34.59 0.67
CA LEU A 257 -58.63 35.10 2.01
C LEU A 257 -59.78 34.61 2.89
N ASN A 258 -59.51 33.64 3.76
CA ASN A 258 -60.48 33.13 4.72
C ASN A 258 -59.92 33.28 6.14
N LEU A 259 -60.31 34.36 6.82
CA LEU A 259 -59.90 34.64 8.19
C LEU A 259 -61.11 34.50 9.13
N THR A 260 -61.01 33.60 10.09
CA THR A 260 -62.00 33.44 11.17
C THR A 260 -61.31 33.76 12.49
N TRP A 261 -61.97 34.47 13.39
CA TRP A 261 -61.43 34.76 14.73
C TRP A 261 -62.44 34.55 15.83
N LYS A 262 -61.95 34.27 17.04
CA LYS A 262 -62.74 34.12 18.27
C LYS A 262 -62.18 34.99 19.37
N PHE A 263 -63.07 35.51 20.22
CA PHE A 263 -62.69 36.26 21.41
C PHE A 263 -62.35 35.28 22.54
N ILE A 264 -61.18 35.46 23.18
CA ILE A 264 -60.83 34.76 24.42
C ILE A 264 -60.87 35.78 25.57
N PRO A 265 -61.73 35.63 26.59
CA PRO A 265 -61.62 36.45 27.78
C PRO A 265 -60.33 36.09 28.54
N LEU A 266 -59.43 37.07 28.71
CA LEU A 266 -58.23 36.93 29.53
C LEU A 266 -58.62 36.78 31.02
N VAL A 267 -58.74 35.55 31.52
CA VAL A 267 -58.91 35.28 32.95
C VAL A 267 -57.52 35.29 33.59
N LYS A 268 -57.18 36.41 34.23
CA LYS A 268 -55.86 36.69 34.83
C LYS A 268 -55.48 35.87 36.06
N ASP A 269 -56.26 34.87 36.47
CA ASP A 269 -56.02 34.07 37.69
C ASP A 269 -56.37 32.58 37.51
N LYS A 270 -55.65 31.88 36.62
CA LYS A 270 -55.60 30.41 36.65
C LYS A 270 -54.15 29.95 36.73
N GLN A 271 -53.90 28.98 37.60
CA GLN A 271 -52.59 28.35 37.78
C GLN A 271 -52.19 27.63 36.48
N VAL A 272 -51.00 27.92 35.96
CA VAL A 272 -50.49 27.31 34.73
C VAL A 272 -49.92 25.94 35.06
N VAL A 273 -50.46 24.89 34.46
CA VAL A 273 -49.97 23.52 34.62
C VAL A 273 -48.92 23.23 33.55
N LEU A 274 -47.71 22.84 33.97
CA LEU A 274 -46.62 22.43 33.09
C LEU A 274 -46.52 20.90 33.00
N SER A 275 -46.21 20.40 31.80
CA SER A 275 -45.73 19.03 31.57
C SER A 275 -44.32 19.05 30.99
N SER A 276 -43.52 18.03 31.34
CA SER A 276 -42.16 17.89 30.81
C SER A 276 -41.82 16.47 30.36
N ASP A 277 -41.11 16.38 29.24
CA ASP A 277 -40.51 15.16 28.71
C ASP A 277 -38.98 15.34 28.69
N THR A 278 -38.22 14.43 29.31
CA THR A 278 -36.76 14.58 29.49
C THR A 278 -35.99 13.33 29.08
N ASP A 279 -35.08 13.47 28.14
CA ASP A 279 -34.12 12.43 27.77
C ASP A 279 -32.77 12.74 28.44
N ILE A 280 -32.29 11.84 29.29
CA ILE A 280 -31.05 11.99 30.06
C ILE A 280 -30.02 10.97 29.57
N GLU A 281 -28.90 11.42 29.05
CA GLU A 281 -27.77 10.59 28.66
C GLU A 281 -26.65 10.69 29.70
N LEU A 282 -26.23 9.54 30.23
CA LEU A 282 -25.13 9.41 31.19
C LEU A 282 -23.89 8.82 30.50
N THR A 283 -22.76 9.50 30.63
CA THR A 283 -21.44 9.01 30.20
C THR A 283 -20.49 9.02 31.39
N PHE A 284 -20.06 7.83 31.81
CA PHE A 284 -19.06 7.66 32.87
C PHE A 284 -17.67 7.81 32.26
N GLN A 285 -16.85 8.67 32.84
CA GLN A 285 -15.51 8.98 32.35
C GLN A 285 -14.50 8.91 33.50
N ASN A 286 -13.28 8.52 33.16
CA ASN A 286 -12.15 8.58 34.08
C ASN A 286 -11.18 9.62 33.54
N ASP A 287 -11.09 10.78 34.18
CA ASP A 287 -10.16 11.83 33.77
C ASP A 287 -9.00 11.98 34.77
N ASN A 288 -8.05 12.88 34.49
CA ASN A 288 -6.88 13.08 35.35
C ASN A 288 -7.23 13.60 36.76
N LEU A 289 -8.48 14.05 36.97
CA LEU A 289 -9.00 14.60 38.22
C LEU A 289 -9.90 13.59 38.98
N GLY A 290 -10.20 12.43 38.38
CA GLY A 290 -10.88 11.30 39.00
C GLY A 290 -12.04 10.75 38.16
N ASN A 291 -12.89 9.94 38.78
CA ASN A 291 -14.11 9.43 38.14
C ASN A 291 -15.16 10.56 38.07
N SER A 292 -15.66 10.84 36.87
CA SER A 292 -16.73 11.83 36.64
C SER A 292 -17.87 11.24 35.84
N VAL A 293 -19.05 11.88 35.93
CA VAL A 293 -20.21 11.57 35.10
C VAL A 293 -20.60 12.80 34.32
N LEU A 294 -20.49 12.72 32.99
CA LEU A 294 -21.02 13.71 32.08
C LEU A 294 -22.49 13.39 31.82
N ILE A 295 -23.36 14.35 32.11
CA ILE A 295 -24.79 14.24 31.94
C ILE A 295 -25.23 15.22 30.85
N LYS A 296 -25.84 14.67 29.79
CA LYS A 296 -26.48 15.44 28.73
C LYS A 296 -27.98 15.21 28.80
N ALA A 297 -28.75 16.23 29.14
CA ALA A 297 -30.20 16.11 29.21
C ALA A 297 -30.89 17.01 28.19
N ARG A 298 -31.82 16.44 27.41
CA ARG A 298 -32.71 17.19 26.54
C ARG A 298 -34.09 17.20 27.18
N GLN A 299 -34.57 18.38 27.55
CA GLN A 299 -35.89 18.54 28.17
C GLN A 299 -36.81 19.39 27.31
N THR A 300 -38.02 18.91 27.06
CA THR A 300 -39.10 19.68 26.45
C THR A 300 -40.15 19.99 27.50
N VAL A 301 -40.46 21.28 27.68
CA VAL A 301 -41.44 21.79 28.66
C VAL A 301 -42.59 22.47 27.92
N GLN A 302 -43.83 22.15 28.27
CA GLN A 302 -45.02 22.74 27.63
C GLN A 302 -46.17 22.95 28.62
N PRO A 303 -47.08 23.91 28.38
CA PRO A 303 -48.31 24.07 29.16
C PRO A 303 -49.41 23.09 28.68
N ASP A 304 -50.24 22.57 29.60
CA ASP A 304 -51.17 21.44 29.33
C ASP A 304 -52.55 21.85 28.76
N GLU A 305 -53.23 22.84 29.36
CA GLU A 305 -54.64 23.13 29.01
C GLU A 305 -54.98 24.59 28.67
N GLN A 306 -54.12 25.57 29.02
CA GLN A 306 -54.09 26.98 28.58
C GLN A 306 -53.25 27.81 29.57
N GLY A 307 -52.25 28.55 29.08
CA GLY A 307 -51.40 29.42 29.91
C GLY A 307 -50.09 29.78 29.24
N SER A 308 -49.45 30.86 29.69
CA SER A 308 -48.08 31.22 29.28
C SER A 308 -47.16 31.26 30.49
N PHE A 309 -45.90 30.89 30.30
CA PHE A 309 -44.88 30.96 31.34
C PHE A 309 -43.64 31.69 30.84
N ASN A 310 -43.03 32.50 31.69
CA ASN A 310 -41.83 33.29 31.40
C ASN A 310 -40.58 32.75 32.09
N SER A 311 -40.75 31.88 33.09
CA SER A 311 -39.69 31.20 33.81
C SER A 311 -40.21 29.94 34.47
N PHE A 312 -39.32 29.00 34.77
CA PHE A 312 -39.61 27.81 35.57
C PHE A 312 -38.41 27.43 36.43
N ARG A 313 -38.66 26.70 37.51
CA ARG A 313 -37.61 26.19 38.42
C ARG A 313 -37.38 24.71 38.15
N LEU A 314 -36.12 24.30 38.14
CA LEU A 314 -35.66 22.95 37.83
C LEU A 314 -34.73 22.48 38.95
N ARG A 315 -34.90 21.24 39.40
CA ARG A 315 -33.96 20.57 40.31
C ARG A 315 -32.86 19.88 39.51
N LEU A 316 -31.61 20.21 39.78
CA LEU A 316 -30.44 19.53 39.23
C LEU A 316 -30.01 18.36 40.14
N PRO A 317 -29.25 17.38 39.61
CA PRO A 317 -28.62 16.36 40.44
C PRO A 317 -27.77 17.00 41.55
N PRO A 318 -27.68 16.38 42.74
CA PRO A 318 -26.75 16.85 43.77
C PRO A 318 -25.30 16.76 43.26
N HIS A 319 -24.44 17.67 43.74
CA HIS A 319 -23.02 17.76 43.35
C HIS A 319 -22.77 18.07 41.86
N SER A 320 -23.78 18.57 41.13
CA SER A 320 -23.59 19.07 39.77
C SER A 320 -22.84 20.41 39.76
N GLY A 321 -21.87 20.56 38.87
CA GLY A 321 -21.31 21.87 38.53
C GLY A 321 -22.33 22.80 37.87
N SER A 322 -21.92 24.01 37.50
CA SER A 322 -22.78 24.94 36.76
C SER A 322 -23.17 24.35 35.40
N PRO A 323 -24.47 24.18 35.08
CA PRO A 323 -24.90 23.57 33.83
C PRO A 323 -24.68 24.52 32.65
N ARG A 324 -24.25 23.98 31.52
CA ARG A 324 -24.29 24.67 30.23
C ARG A 324 -25.67 24.44 29.61
N ILE A 325 -26.40 25.52 29.33
CA ILE A 325 -27.79 25.46 28.83
C ILE A 325 -27.85 26.04 27.42
N GLN A 326 -28.54 25.35 26.51
CA GLN A 326 -28.81 25.82 25.15
C GLN A 326 -30.30 25.66 24.81
N GLY A 327 -30.88 26.59 24.06
CA GLY A 327 -32.27 26.54 23.58
C GLY A 327 -32.69 27.84 22.89
N GLU A 328 -33.60 27.77 21.91
CA GLU A 328 -33.99 28.96 21.12
C GLU A 328 -34.60 30.08 21.98
N GLN A 329 -35.42 29.69 22.96
CA GLN A 329 -36.12 30.60 23.88
C GLN A 329 -35.34 30.89 25.17
N TYR A 330 -34.14 30.33 25.34
CA TYR A 330 -33.30 30.56 26.52
C TYR A 330 -32.76 31.99 26.54
N LEU A 331 -33.06 32.76 27.61
CA LEU A 331 -32.49 34.10 27.84
C LEU A 331 -31.33 34.04 28.82
N ASN A 332 -31.61 33.55 30.04
CA ASN A 332 -30.64 33.45 31.13
C ASN A 332 -31.11 32.40 32.16
N HIS A 333 -30.26 32.08 33.12
CA HIS A 333 -30.65 31.33 34.31
C HIS A 333 -30.13 32.00 35.58
N GLU A 334 -30.85 31.77 36.68
CA GLU A 334 -30.43 32.09 38.03
C GLU A 334 -30.31 30.78 38.82
N THR A 335 -29.42 30.74 39.80
CA THR A 335 -29.25 29.56 40.67
C THR A 335 -29.61 29.98 42.10
N PRO A 336 -30.90 29.91 42.51
CA PRO A 336 -31.34 30.45 43.79
C PRO A 336 -30.78 29.66 44.99
N ASP A 337 -30.62 28.34 44.82
CA ASP A 337 -30.13 27.41 45.83
C ASP A 337 -29.17 26.39 45.19
N ASN A 338 -28.35 25.71 46.01
CA ASN A 338 -27.55 24.57 45.56
C ASN A 338 -28.49 23.48 45.03
N ASN A 339 -28.43 23.22 43.72
CA ASN A 339 -29.25 22.25 42.96
C ASN A 339 -30.64 22.75 42.50
N ILE A 340 -31.00 24.02 42.66
CA ILE A 340 -32.20 24.58 42.01
C ILE A 340 -31.78 25.63 41.00
N LEU A 341 -32.27 25.48 39.77
CA LEU A 341 -32.00 26.32 38.63
C LEU A 341 -33.30 27.00 38.19
N ARG A 342 -33.32 28.32 38.12
CA ARG A 342 -34.42 29.08 37.54
C ARG A 342 -34.06 29.46 36.11
N VAL A 343 -34.78 28.93 35.13
CA VAL A 343 -34.56 29.24 33.71
C VAL A 343 -35.52 30.35 33.29
N ILE A 344 -34.99 31.41 32.67
CA ILE A 344 -35.73 32.59 32.22
C ILE A 344 -35.81 32.57 30.69
N LEU A 345 -37.01 32.79 30.15
CA LEU A 345 -37.28 32.77 28.71
C LEU A 345 -37.20 34.17 28.09
N LYS A 346 -36.84 34.24 26.80
CA LYS A 346 -36.81 35.51 26.03
C LYS A 346 -38.20 36.15 25.89
N LYS A 347 -39.22 35.32 25.75
CA LYS A 347 -40.65 35.70 25.65
C LYS A 347 -41.49 34.67 26.41
N PRO A 348 -42.69 35.04 26.93
CA PRO A 348 -43.61 34.08 27.51
C PRO A 348 -43.95 32.97 26.50
N ALA A 349 -43.72 31.72 26.87
CA ALA A 349 -43.98 30.56 26.02
C ALA A 349 -45.41 30.05 26.23
N THR A 350 -46.14 29.86 25.13
CA THR A 350 -47.49 29.26 25.07
C THR A 350 -47.49 27.83 24.51
N GLY A 351 -46.35 27.35 24.01
CA GLY A 351 -46.16 26.02 23.43
C GLY A 351 -44.87 25.34 23.91
N PRO A 352 -44.51 24.17 23.35
CA PRO A 352 -43.36 23.40 23.79
C PRO A 352 -42.04 24.14 23.54
N VAL A 353 -41.19 24.19 24.55
CA VAL A 353 -39.82 24.72 24.48
C VAL A 353 -38.83 23.64 24.86
N THR A 354 -37.78 23.49 24.06
CA THR A 354 -36.75 22.46 24.27
C THR A 354 -35.44 23.09 24.73
N PHE A 355 -34.83 22.50 25.76
CA PHE A 355 -33.55 22.89 26.32
C PHE A 355 -32.59 21.70 26.33
N LEU A 356 -31.33 21.98 26.03
CA LEU A 356 -30.22 21.04 26.18
C LEU A 356 -29.37 21.49 27.36
N TYR A 357 -29.21 20.59 28.33
CA TYR A 357 -28.38 20.76 29.51
C TYR A 357 -27.17 19.85 29.41
N GLU A 358 -25.99 20.41 29.63
CA GLU A 358 -24.75 19.67 29.75
C GLU A 358 -24.12 20.01 31.11
N LEU A 359 -23.96 19.00 31.95
CA LEU A 359 -23.40 19.16 33.30
C LEU A 359 -22.50 17.98 33.64
N GLU A 360 -21.54 18.25 34.52
CA GLU A 360 -20.59 17.25 34.99
C GLU A 360 -20.71 17.12 36.51
N ILE A 361 -20.74 15.88 37.00
CA ILE A 361 -20.75 15.55 38.42
C ILE A 361 -19.36 15.06 38.82
N ARG A 362 -18.77 15.71 39.82
CA ARG A 362 -17.47 15.36 40.41
C ARG A 362 -17.46 15.60 41.92
N PRO A 363 -16.77 14.77 42.72
CA PRO A 363 -16.30 13.41 42.41
C PRO A 363 -17.42 12.36 42.58
N LEU A 364 -17.27 11.18 41.96
CA LEU A 364 -18.01 9.98 42.36
C LEU A 364 -17.43 9.49 43.70
N ASP A 365 -18.11 9.77 44.82
CA ASP A 365 -17.73 9.25 46.14
C ASP A 365 -17.98 7.73 46.21
N GLY A 366 -17.00 6.93 45.78
CA GLY A 366 -17.04 5.47 45.81
C GLY A 366 -17.65 4.83 44.57
N ASN A 367 -17.97 3.54 44.65
CA ASN A 367 -18.49 2.75 43.52
C ASN A 367 -20.00 2.90 43.32
N GLU A 368 -20.67 3.83 44.00
CA GLU A 368 -22.14 4.02 43.87
C GLU A 368 -22.45 5.38 43.27
N PHE A 369 -23.33 5.39 42.27
CA PHE A 369 -23.87 6.60 41.66
C PHE A 369 -25.38 6.63 41.82
N SER A 370 -25.92 7.73 42.36
CA SER A 370 -27.36 7.94 42.51
C SER A 370 -27.83 9.18 41.77
N LEU A 371 -28.83 9.00 40.91
CA LEU A 371 -29.53 10.09 40.23
C LEU A 371 -30.93 10.24 40.85
N ASP A 372 -31.06 11.19 41.79
CA ASP A 372 -32.26 11.43 42.60
C ASP A 372 -33.01 12.69 42.14
N GLY A 373 -34.22 12.51 41.57
CA GLY A 373 -35.12 13.60 41.21
C GLY A 373 -34.51 14.64 40.24
N ALA A 374 -33.58 14.19 39.39
CA ALA A 374 -32.85 15.04 38.47
C ALA A 374 -33.77 15.59 37.36
N PHE A 375 -33.53 16.85 36.99
CA PHE A 375 -34.30 17.60 36.00
C PHE A 375 -35.79 17.71 36.34
N GLN A 376 -36.16 17.65 37.62
CA GLN A 376 -37.54 17.81 38.07
C GLN A 376 -37.96 19.29 37.97
N VAL A 377 -39.04 19.58 37.25
CA VAL A 377 -39.67 20.91 37.24
C VAL A 377 -40.43 21.09 38.56
N LEU A 378 -40.13 22.15 39.30
CA LEU A 378 -40.69 22.44 40.62
C LEU A 378 -41.85 23.43 40.51
N SER A 379 -42.97 23.13 41.19
CA SER A 379 -44.11 24.05 41.30
C SER A 379 -43.77 25.24 42.18
N THR A 380 -44.15 26.45 41.75
CA THR A 380 -44.10 27.65 42.60
C THR A 380 -45.43 27.83 43.34
N THR A 381 -45.62 27.13 44.46
CA THR A 381 -46.70 27.46 45.40
C THR A 381 -46.14 28.24 46.59
N GLY A 382 -46.32 29.56 46.56
CA GLY A 382 -46.11 30.45 47.71
C GLY A 382 -44.67 30.90 47.95
N ALA A 383 -44.26 32.01 47.34
CA ALA A 383 -43.28 32.91 47.93
C ALA A 383 -43.95 34.29 48.04
N LYS A 384 -43.83 34.91 49.21
CA LYS A 384 -44.66 36.03 49.68
C LYS A 384 -44.40 37.38 49.01
N ASP A 385 -43.56 37.44 47.99
CA ASP A 385 -43.22 38.68 47.31
C ASP A 385 -43.06 38.41 45.81
N SER A 386 -43.62 39.31 45.00
CA SER A 386 -43.59 39.43 43.53
C SER A 386 -44.66 38.66 42.73
N GLU A 387 -45.16 39.38 41.72
CA GLU A 387 -46.26 39.11 40.79
C GLU A 387 -46.02 37.90 39.86
N GLU A 388 -45.75 36.72 40.42
CA GLU A 388 -45.42 35.53 39.62
C GLU A 388 -46.58 34.52 39.54
N THR A 389 -46.93 34.17 38.31
CA THR A 389 -47.92 33.16 37.94
C THR A 389 -47.61 31.84 38.65
N SER A 390 -48.54 31.37 39.48
CA SER A 390 -48.43 30.08 40.17
C SER A 390 -48.39 28.95 39.14
N THR A 391 -47.30 28.17 39.12
CA THR A 391 -47.16 27.01 38.25
C THR A 391 -47.40 25.71 39.03
N GLN A 392 -48.32 24.87 38.57
CA GLN A 392 -48.47 23.48 39.01
C GLN A 392 -47.81 22.55 37.99
N THR A 393 -47.40 21.35 38.38
CA THR A 393 -46.75 20.39 37.46
C THR A 393 -47.48 19.06 37.54
N LEU A 394 -48.03 18.57 36.42
CA LEU A 394 -48.88 17.38 36.39
C LEU A 394 -48.11 16.12 35.94
N GLU A 395 -47.45 16.19 34.79
CA GLU A 395 -46.78 15.04 34.17
C GLU A 395 -45.31 15.34 33.88
N GLN A 396 -44.42 14.53 34.45
CA GLN A 396 -42.98 14.59 34.20
C GLN A 396 -42.46 13.19 33.94
N ARG A 397 -42.11 12.91 32.68
CA ARG A 397 -41.67 11.60 32.21
C ARG A 397 -40.41 11.72 31.37
N GLY A 398 -39.80 10.60 31.04
CA GLY A 398 -38.61 10.62 30.22
C GLY A 398 -37.83 9.32 30.20
N THR A 399 -36.70 9.35 29.49
CA THR A 399 -35.78 8.22 29.35
C THR A 399 -34.41 8.56 29.94
N ILE A 400 -33.72 7.56 30.45
CA ILE A 400 -32.34 7.65 30.94
C ILE A 400 -31.53 6.60 30.19
N THR A 401 -30.59 7.03 29.37
CA THR A 401 -29.69 6.16 28.62
C THR A 401 -28.29 6.23 29.19
N ILE A 402 -27.63 5.08 29.28
CA ILE A 402 -26.25 4.98 29.73
C ILE A 402 -25.41 4.52 28.55
N LYS A 403 -24.43 5.35 28.16
CA LYS A 403 -23.47 4.98 27.12
C LYS A 403 -22.56 3.85 27.59
N LYS A 404 -22.25 2.94 26.67
CA LYS A 404 -21.28 1.88 26.88
C LYS A 404 -19.88 2.49 26.90
N GLY A 405 -19.31 2.63 28.09
CA GLY A 405 -17.90 2.99 28.29
C GLY A 405 -16.98 1.78 28.25
N GLU A 406 -15.70 2.00 27.99
CA GLU A 406 -14.66 0.96 27.95
C GLU A 406 -13.94 0.78 29.30
N SER A 407 -13.96 1.83 30.15
CA SER A 407 -13.31 1.89 31.45
C SER A 407 -14.16 1.39 32.62
N PHE A 408 -15.49 1.35 32.51
CA PHE A 408 -16.38 1.03 33.63
C PHE A 408 -17.40 -0.06 33.32
N LEU A 409 -17.64 -0.92 34.31
CA LEU A 409 -18.73 -1.87 34.33
C LEU A 409 -19.83 -1.35 35.26
N ILE A 410 -21.00 -1.10 34.67
CA ILE A 410 -22.12 -0.47 35.35
C ILE A 410 -23.14 -1.55 35.69
N HIS A 411 -23.37 -1.75 36.97
CA HIS A 411 -24.38 -2.66 37.50
C HIS A 411 -25.62 -1.90 37.94
N ASP A 412 -26.77 -2.32 37.44
CA ASP A 412 -28.09 -1.91 37.93
C ASP A 412 -28.33 -2.48 39.34
N ILE A 413 -28.93 -1.68 40.24
CA ILE A 413 -29.41 -2.09 41.56
C ILE A 413 -30.95 -1.92 41.62
N PRO A 414 -31.73 -2.85 41.02
CA PRO A 414 -33.17 -2.64 40.80
C PRO A 414 -33.99 -2.45 42.08
N GLN A 415 -33.50 -2.99 43.21
CA GLN A 415 -34.19 -2.95 44.50
C GLN A 415 -34.25 -1.53 45.10
N GLU A 416 -33.37 -0.63 44.64
CA GLU A 416 -33.30 0.75 45.13
C GLU A 416 -33.92 1.75 44.15
N HIS A 417 -34.50 1.28 43.05
CA HIS A 417 -35.17 2.12 42.07
C HIS A 417 -36.55 2.58 42.56
N SER A 418 -36.89 3.83 42.28
CA SER A 418 -38.24 4.36 42.51
C SER A 418 -38.75 5.08 41.27
N LEU A 419 -39.96 4.72 40.81
CA LEU A 419 -40.65 5.32 39.66
C LEU A 419 -39.91 5.17 38.29
N ILE A 420 -39.01 4.20 38.18
CA ILE A 420 -38.24 3.85 36.97
C ILE A 420 -38.52 2.40 36.56
N ARG A 421 -38.47 2.12 35.25
CA ARG A 421 -38.47 0.75 34.70
C ARG A 421 -37.37 0.59 33.66
N ASN A 422 -36.83 -0.62 33.54
CA ASN A 422 -35.83 -0.94 32.52
C ASN A 422 -36.50 -0.95 31.13
N GLU A 423 -35.86 -0.31 30.17
CA GLU A 423 -36.30 -0.26 28.77
C GLU A 423 -35.36 -1.10 27.91
N ARG A 424 -35.86 -1.71 26.84
CA ARG A 424 -35.00 -2.53 25.97
C ARG A 424 -34.11 -1.61 25.13
N VAL A 425 -32.81 -1.88 25.13
CA VAL A 425 -31.85 -1.12 24.33
C VAL A 425 -32.16 -1.21 22.83
N ASP A 426 -32.61 -2.37 22.35
CA ASP A 426 -32.97 -2.58 20.92
C ASP A 426 -34.14 -1.72 20.41
N SER A 427 -34.96 -1.17 21.32
CA SER A 427 -36.05 -0.24 20.95
C SER A 427 -35.60 1.23 20.86
N LEU A 428 -34.35 1.50 21.24
CA LEU A 428 -33.71 2.81 21.17
C LEU A 428 -32.70 2.81 20.02
N ASN A 429 -32.40 3.97 19.46
CA ASN A 429 -31.67 4.14 18.21
C ASN A 429 -30.44 3.19 18.06
N PRO A 430 -30.44 2.23 17.11
CA PRO A 430 -29.43 1.17 17.03
C PRO A 430 -28.02 1.65 16.65
N GLU A 431 -27.87 2.90 16.22
CA GLU A 431 -26.58 3.51 15.89
C GLU A 431 -25.81 3.98 17.14
N GLN A 432 -26.45 4.07 18.32
CA GLN A 432 -25.80 4.50 19.55
C GLN A 432 -25.35 3.31 20.41
N SER A 433 -24.11 3.35 20.90
CA SER A 433 -23.52 2.36 21.82
C SER A 433 -24.10 2.47 23.23
N ILE A 434 -25.38 2.12 23.40
CA ILE A 434 -26.09 2.16 24.68
C ILE A 434 -25.84 0.85 25.45
N SER A 435 -25.46 0.94 26.72
CA SER A 435 -25.27 -0.21 27.62
C SER A 435 -26.58 -0.59 28.32
N GLN A 436 -27.27 0.41 28.87
CA GLN A 436 -28.51 0.26 29.63
C GLN A 436 -29.44 1.43 29.34
N ALA A 437 -30.74 1.18 29.40
CA ALA A 437 -31.76 2.20 29.25
C ALA A 437 -32.88 2.03 30.29
N PHE A 438 -33.38 3.15 30.77
CA PHE A 438 -34.42 3.21 31.77
C PHE A 438 -35.45 4.25 31.38
N ARG A 439 -36.69 4.05 31.82
CA ARG A 439 -37.81 4.98 31.61
C ARG A 439 -38.43 5.35 32.93
N PHE A 440 -38.59 6.64 33.19
CA PHE A 440 -39.32 7.14 34.34
C PHE A 440 -40.66 7.72 33.88
N PHE A 441 -41.71 7.43 34.65
CA PHE A 441 -43.07 7.86 34.32
C PHE A 441 -43.56 9.02 35.19
N HIS A 442 -42.91 9.21 36.35
CA HIS A 442 -43.24 10.25 37.32
C HIS A 442 -41.95 10.71 38.03
N GLN A 443 -41.95 11.94 38.51
CA GLN A 443 -40.89 12.53 39.34
C GLN A 443 -41.38 12.74 40.79
N PRO A 444 -40.52 12.65 41.82
CA PRO A 444 -39.08 12.43 41.74
C PRO A 444 -38.75 10.93 41.58
N PHE A 445 -37.99 10.59 40.54
CA PHE A 445 -37.46 9.23 40.39
C PHE A 445 -36.19 9.03 41.23
N ARG A 446 -35.80 7.77 41.44
CA ARG A 446 -34.49 7.38 41.97
C ARG A 446 -33.88 6.28 41.11
N LEU A 447 -32.69 6.54 40.56
CA LEU A 447 -31.83 5.57 39.87
C LEU A 447 -30.55 5.38 40.69
N LYS A 448 -30.19 4.14 41.01
CA LYS A 448 -28.96 3.84 41.74
C LYS A 448 -28.16 2.78 41.01
N LEU A 449 -26.91 3.08 40.73
CA LEU A 449 -25.98 2.26 39.94
C LEU A 449 -24.73 1.96 40.77
N ARG A 450 -24.17 0.76 40.57
CA ARG A 450 -22.80 0.46 41.01
C ARG A 450 -21.85 0.54 39.82
N VAL A 451 -20.80 1.33 39.95
CA VAL A 451 -19.79 1.61 38.92
C VAL A 451 -18.48 0.98 39.36
N ASP A 452 -18.09 -0.11 38.70
CA ASP A 452 -16.84 -0.82 38.98
C ASP A 452 -15.84 -0.59 37.83
N GLU A 453 -14.60 -0.19 38.15
CA GLU A 453 -13.56 0.02 37.14
C GLU A 453 -13.11 -1.31 36.53
N ILE A 454 -12.90 -1.33 35.22
CA ILE A 454 -12.45 -2.51 34.49
C ILE A 454 -10.91 -2.50 34.46
N PRO A 455 -10.23 -3.47 35.09
CA PRO A 455 -8.78 -3.53 35.03
C PRO A 455 -8.31 -3.75 33.58
N PRO A 456 -7.30 -3.00 33.10
CA PRO A 456 -6.85 -3.11 31.73
C PRO A 456 -6.22 -4.48 31.46
N ILE A 457 -6.59 -5.08 30.34
CA ILE A 457 -5.94 -6.28 29.79
C ILE A 457 -5.25 -5.82 28.51
N SER A 458 -3.92 -5.75 28.57
CA SER A 458 -3.10 -5.36 27.43
C SER A 458 -2.07 -6.43 27.10
N THR A 459 -1.64 -6.40 25.84
CA THR A 459 -0.49 -7.12 25.32
C THR A 459 0.43 -6.12 24.65
N VAL A 460 1.73 -6.33 24.79
CA VAL A 460 2.76 -5.53 24.11
C VAL A 460 3.68 -6.44 23.34
N ASP A 461 3.81 -6.22 22.03
CA ASP A 461 4.84 -6.83 21.20
C ASP A 461 6.04 -5.87 21.14
N ALA A 462 7.16 -6.28 21.75
CA ALA A 462 8.34 -5.43 21.93
C ALA A 462 9.48 -5.85 20.99
N HIS A 463 9.96 -4.89 20.19
CA HIS A 463 11.13 -5.01 19.33
C HIS A 463 12.18 -3.98 19.71
N TYR A 464 13.33 -4.46 20.17
CA TYR A 464 14.48 -3.65 20.53
C TYR A 464 15.52 -3.67 19.41
N VAL A 465 15.94 -2.51 18.94
CA VAL A 465 16.97 -2.34 17.93
C VAL A 465 18.14 -1.59 18.56
N ALA A 466 19.26 -2.28 18.76
CA ALA A 466 20.51 -1.67 19.20
C ALA A 466 21.32 -1.27 17.97
N GLU A 467 21.41 0.03 17.69
CA GLU A 467 22.18 0.61 16.60
C GLU A 467 23.53 1.09 17.14
N LEU A 468 24.60 0.51 16.61
CA LEU A 468 25.98 0.84 16.95
C LEU A 468 26.50 1.79 15.88
N SER A 469 26.89 2.99 16.28
CA SER A 469 27.43 4.00 15.37
C SER A 469 28.71 4.60 15.94
N PRO A 470 29.76 4.83 15.13
CA PRO A 470 30.96 5.51 15.61
C PRO A 470 30.61 6.94 16.01
N ASP A 471 31.12 7.38 17.17
CA ASP A 471 30.90 8.74 17.64
C ASP A 471 31.66 9.73 16.75
N VAL A 472 30.96 10.75 16.26
CA VAL A 472 31.51 11.78 15.36
C VAL A 472 32.51 12.67 16.10
N ALA A 473 32.31 12.92 17.40
CA ALA A 473 33.16 13.76 18.21
C ALA A 473 34.39 13.01 18.75
N GLU A 474 34.21 11.74 19.13
CA GLU A 474 35.25 10.89 19.71
C GLU A 474 35.39 9.58 18.90
N PRO A 475 36.24 9.51 17.87
CA PRO A 475 36.31 8.36 16.96
C PRO A 475 36.77 7.03 17.60
N ASN A 476 37.23 7.07 18.85
CA ASN A 476 37.54 5.89 19.65
C ASN A 476 36.35 5.38 20.47
N LYS A 477 35.20 6.05 20.39
CA LYS A 477 33.97 5.66 21.05
C LYS A 477 32.90 5.28 20.05
N LEU A 478 32.01 4.42 20.52
CA LEU A 478 30.86 3.88 19.84
C LEU A 478 29.62 4.37 20.58
N ASN A 479 28.77 5.11 19.89
CA ASN A 479 27.43 5.44 20.39
C ASN A 479 26.52 4.23 20.16
N VAL A 480 25.96 3.71 21.24
CA VAL A 480 24.98 2.63 21.26
C VAL A 480 23.62 3.27 21.48
N GLU A 481 22.82 3.34 20.42
CA GLU A 481 21.43 3.78 20.49
C GLU A 481 20.52 2.55 20.59
N LEU A 482 19.76 2.43 21.67
CA LEU A 482 18.74 1.40 21.83
C LEU A 482 17.37 1.99 21.52
N LYS A 483 16.82 1.64 20.36
CA LYS A 483 15.48 1.99 19.92
C LYS A 483 14.50 0.90 20.35
N ALA A 484 13.50 1.23 21.14
CA ALA A 484 12.41 0.35 21.51
C ALA A 484 11.18 0.67 20.67
N LYS A 485 10.67 -0.31 19.94
CA LYS A 485 9.39 -0.26 19.24
C LYS A 485 8.41 -1.17 19.93
N LEU A 486 7.38 -0.59 20.53
CA LEU A 486 6.37 -1.29 21.32
C LEU A 486 5.03 -1.16 20.61
N ASN A 487 4.49 -2.28 20.12
CA ASN A 487 3.11 -2.32 19.65
C ASN A 487 2.23 -2.70 20.86
N LEU A 488 1.53 -1.71 21.41
CA LEU A 488 0.62 -1.85 22.54
C LEU A 488 -0.79 -2.13 22.02
N ASN A 489 -1.38 -3.23 22.45
CA ASN A 489 -2.76 -3.57 22.16
C ASN A 489 -3.55 -3.72 23.47
N VAL A 490 -4.52 -2.83 23.70
CA VAL A 490 -5.42 -2.87 24.86
C VAL A 490 -6.69 -3.62 24.46
N MET A 491 -6.85 -4.84 24.97
CA MET A 491 -7.97 -5.72 24.63
C MET A 491 -9.23 -5.43 25.45
N ARG A 492 -9.06 -4.87 26.65
CA ARG A 492 -10.15 -4.55 27.59
C ARG A 492 -9.68 -3.48 28.56
N GLY A 493 -10.57 -2.58 28.97
CA GLY A 493 -10.25 -1.49 29.89
C GLY A 493 -9.43 -0.39 29.22
N GLU A 494 -8.89 0.51 30.03
CA GLU A 494 -8.10 1.65 29.57
C GLU A 494 -6.76 1.70 30.30
N LEU A 495 -5.68 2.04 29.59
CA LEU A 495 -4.33 2.13 30.13
C LEU A 495 -3.88 3.60 30.16
N ARG A 496 -3.47 4.10 31.33
CA ARG A 496 -2.99 5.48 31.54
C ARG A 496 -1.48 5.63 31.50
N GLU A 497 -0.80 4.62 32.00
CA GLU A 497 0.65 4.55 31.97
C GLU A 497 1.10 3.14 31.61
N LEU A 498 2.21 3.05 30.88
CA LEU A 498 2.92 1.80 30.66
C LEU A 498 4.23 1.82 31.44
N ASN A 499 4.35 0.89 32.39
CA ASN A 499 5.51 0.77 33.27
C ASN A 499 6.43 -0.37 32.79
N LEU A 500 7.70 -0.05 32.61
CA LEU A 500 8.77 -0.95 32.18
C LEU A 500 9.86 -0.99 33.25
N ALA A 501 10.08 -2.14 33.89
CA ALA A 501 11.15 -2.30 34.88
C ALA A 501 12.52 -2.33 34.19
N TRP A 502 13.46 -1.48 34.62
CA TRP A 502 14.81 -1.42 34.05
C TRP A 502 15.87 -1.13 35.11
N GLU A 503 16.26 -2.15 35.86
CA GLU A 503 17.03 -1.97 37.10
C GLU A 503 18.44 -1.38 36.91
N ASN A 504 19.11 -1.70 35.80
CA ASN A 504 20.50 -1.31 35.55
C ASN A 504 20.63 -0.08 34.62
N PHE A 505 19.54 0.65 34.36
CA PHE A 505 19.54 1.78 33.42
C PHE A 505 20.63 2.82 33.72
N ALA A 506 20.66 3.36 34.93
CA ALA A 506 21.66 4.35 35.33
C ALA A 506 23.08 3.74 35.47
N ALA A 507 23.17 2.49 35.93
CA ALA A 507 24.46 1.80 36.11
C ALA A 507 25.15 1.47 34.78
N GLU A 508 24.38 1.24 33.72
CA GLU A 508 24.87 1.00 32.35
C GLU A 508 25.17 2.30 31.58
N GLY A 509 24.90 3.47 32.16
CA GLY A 509 25.23 4.77 31.58
C GLY A 509 24.27 5.25 30.48
N TRP A 510 23.01 4.80 30.50
CA TRP A 510 22.00 5.24 29.53
C TRP A 510 21.57 6.70 29.77
N THR A 511 21.38 7.45 28.68
CA THR A 511 20.80 8.80 28.71
C THR A 511 19.28 8.74 28.90
N ALA A 512 18.69 9.85 29.36
CA ALA A 512 17.24 10.00 29.45
C ALA A 512 16.54 9.58 28.14
N PRO A 513 15.40 8.88 28.22
CA PRO A 513 14.67 8.42 27.05
C PRO A 513 14.11 9.61 26.25
N SER A 514 14.18 9.50 24.94
CA SER A 514 13.56 10.43 23.99
C SER A 514 12.61 9.69 23.07
N LEU A 515 11.49 10.31 22.69
CA LEU A 515 10.63 9.78 21.63
C LEU A 515 11.39 9.84 20.28
N ASP A 516 11.36 8.74 19.52
CA ASP A 516 12.17 8.52 18.32
C ASP A 516 11.34 8.65 17.02
N GLY A 517 11.97 9.13 15.94
CA GLY A 517 11.51 8.96 14.54
C GLY A 517 10.69 10.09 13.87
N ASP A 518 10.40 9.89 12.57
CA ASP A 518 9.50 10.72 11.73
C ASP A 518 8.11 10.90 12.36
N ASP A 519 7.70 9.96 13.23
CA ASP A 519 6.39 9.92 13.90
C ASP A 519 6.37 10.64 15.26
N GLN A 520 7.45 11.33 15.63
CA GLN A 520 7.55 12.04 16.91
C GLN A 520 6.39 13.04 17.10
N VAL A 521 6.00 13.75 16.03
CA VAL A 521 4.88 14.72 16.05
C VAL A 521 3.53 14.04 16.31
N ASP A 522 3.34 12.81 15.84
CA ASP A 522 2.10 12.07 16.02
C ASP A 522 2.01 11.41 17.40
N GLN A 523 3.13 10.97 17.96
CA GLN A 523 3.19 10.41 19.33
C GLN A 523 2.92 11.48 20.40
N TYR A 524 3.38 12.72 20.22
CA TYR A 524 3.10 13.82 21.15
C TYR A 524 1.62 14.23 21.23
N LYS A 525 0.76 13.76 20.32
CA LYS A 525 -0.68 14.03 20.39
C LYS A 525 -1.38 13.27 21.52
N TRP A 526 -0.77 12.18 22.00
CA TRP A 526 -1.39 11.28 22.97
C TRP A 526 -0.42 10.73 24.03
N ILE A 527 0.89 10.95 23.91
CA ILE A 527 1.89 10.70 24.97
C ILE A 527 2.24 12.02 25.65
N GLU A 528 2.07 12.09 26.96
CA GLU A 528 2.43 13.27 27.77
C GLU A 528 3.94 13.34 27.96
N LYS A 529 4.55 12.25 28.43
CA LYS A 529 5.99 12.15 28.69
C LYS A 529 6.45 10.70 28.75
N VAL A 530 7.74 10.51 28.45
CA VAL A 530 8.49 9.28 28.72
C VAL A 530 9.61 9.65 29.66
N GLU A 531 9.63 9.03 30.84
CA GLU A 531 10.64 9.31 31.86
C GLU A 531 11.15 8.03 32.51
N TYR A 532 12.38 8.07 33.01
CA TYR A 532 12.92 7.04 33.88
C TYR A 532 12.89 7.55 35.32
N ASP A 533 12.24 6.81 36.20
CA ASP A 533 12.16 7.09 37.63
C ASP A 533 13.27 6.31 38.35
N GLU A 534 14.28 7.03 38.85
CA GLU A 534 15.43 6.44 39.53
C GLU A 534 15.07 5.73 40.84
N ASP A 535 14.04 6.20 41.55
CA ASP A 535 13.65 5.65 42.86
C ASP A 535 12.93 4.30 42.69
N SER A 536 12.01 4.23 41.73
CA SER A 536 11.26 2.99 41.44
C SER A 536 11.99 2.05 40.47
N LYS A 537 13.06 2.52 39.81
CA LYS A 537 13.79 1.81 38.74
C LYS A 537 12.89 1.37 37.58
N GLN A 538 11.92 2.22 37.25
CA GLN A 538 10.95 1.97 36.19
C GLN A 538 10.99 3.10 35.17
N MET A 539 10.96 2.72 33.89
CA MET A 539 10.63 3.62 32.81
C MET A 539 9.10 3.69 32.69
N ARG A 540 8.58 4.92 32.70
CA ARG A 540 7.15 5.22 32.68
C ARG A 540 6.82 5.98 31.42
N ILE A 541 5.84 5.47 30.68
CA ILE A 541 5.25 6.14 29.53
C ILE A 541 3.87 6.60 29.95
N VAL A 542 3.66 7.91 30.08
CA VAL A 542 2.40 8.51 30.53
C VAL A 542 1.62 9.01 29.33
N PHE A 543 0.35 8.65 29.23
CA PHE A 543 -0.53 9.04 28.13
C PHE A 543 -1.37 10.27 28.50
N LEU A 544 -1.59 11.17 27.54
CA LEU A 544 -2.42 12.38 27.72
C LEU A 544 -3.89 12.02 28.01
N GLU A 545 -4.38 10.99 27.31
CA GLU A 545 -5.69 10.37 27.51
C GLU A 545 -5.52 8.85 27.66
N PRO A 546 -6.37 8.17 28.45
CA PRO A 546 -6.30 6.72 28.58
C PRO A 546 -6.47 6.00 27.24
N ILE A 547 -5.62 5.00 26.99
CA ILE A 547 -5.61 4.24 25.73
C ILE A 547 -6.45 2.97 25.89
N SER A 548 -7.39 2.75 24.97
CA SER A 548 -8.21 1.54 24.88
C SER A 548 -8.07 0.77 23.56
N SER A 549 -7.20 1.23 22.66
CA SER A 549 -7.00 0.66 21.32
C SER A 549 -5.52 0.41 21.04
N GLU A 550 -5.23 -0.16 19.87
CA GLU A 550 -3.86 -0.41 19.43
C GLU A 550 -3.10 0.90 19.17
N ARG A 551 -1.84 0.94 19.64
CA ARG A 551 -0.92 2.07 19.52
C ARG A 551 0.52 1.59 19.36
N ASP A 552 1.24 2.20 18.43
CA ASP A 552 2.68 2.00 18.29
C ASP A 552 3.43 3.10 19.04
N ILE A 553 4.37 2.69 19.90
CA ILE A 553 5.21 3.58 20.71
C ILE A 553 6.67 3.36 20.32
N SER A 554 7.40 4.43 20.01
CA SER A 554 8.84 4.36 19.77
C SER A 554 9.61 5.35 20.63
N PHE A 555 10.60 4.84 21.36
CA PHE A 555 11.55 5.68 22.10
C PHE A 555 12.97 5.16 21.92
N SER A 556 13.94 6.05 22.08
CA SER A 556 15.36 5.75 22.04
C SER A 556 16.07 6.20 23.32
N VAL A 557 17.11 5.44 23.68
CA VAL A 557 18.07 5.80 24.73
C VAL A 557 19.48 5.57 24.18
N ASN A 558 20.44 6.37 24.62
CA ASN A 558 21.81 6.32 24.11
C ASN A 558 22.80 6.03 25.22
N LYS A 559 23.91 5.35 24.91
CA LYS A 559 25.09 5.28 25.76
C LYS A 559 26.36 5.27 24.91
N SER A 560 27.47 5.74 25.46
CA SER A 560 28.77 5.75 24.77
C SER A 560 29.68 4.69 25.38
N VAL A 561 30.31 3.88 24.53
CA VAL A 561 31.20 2.77 24.91
C VAL A 561 32.51 2.87 24.13
N ASP A 562 33.63 2.44 24.69
CA ASP A 562 34.91 2.45 23.97
C ASP A 562 34.92 1.40 22.84
N ILE A 563 35.37 1.77 21.64
CA ILE A 563 35.36 0.90 20.45
C ILE A 563 36.32 -0.29 20.55
N ASP A 564 37.30 -0.19 21.45
CA ASP A 564 38.29 -1.24 21.73
C ASP A 564 37.77 -2.29 22.73
N GLU A 565 36.61 -2.08 23.35
CA GLU A 565 35.96 -3.11 24.15
C GLU A 565 35.50 -4.27 23.24
N THR A 566 35.74 -5.50 23.68
CA THR A 566 35.33 -6.69 22.93
C THR A 566 33.91 -7.13 23.24
N GLU A 567 33.32 -6.63 24.32
CA GLU A 567 32.01 -7.07 24.82
C GLU A 567 31.25 -5.90 25.44
N ILE A 568 29.99 -5.71 25.04
CA ILE A 568 29.08 -4.73 25.65
C ILE A 568 28.00 -5.48 26.42
N ASP A 569 27.96 -5.29 27.73
CA ASP A 569 26.87 -5.77 28.57
C ASP A 569 25.69 -4.78 28.53
N LEU A 570 24.46 -5.29 28.40
CA LEU A 570 23.25 -4.50 28.48
C LEU A 570 22.07 -5.30 29.03
N THR A 571 21.14 -4.59 29.66
CA THR A 571 19.83 -5.10 30.04
C THR A 571 18.73 -4.39 29.28
N LEU A 572 17.64 -5.12 28.99
CA LEU A 572 16.48 -4.56 28.30
C LEU A 572 15.37 -4.21 29.30
N PRO A 573 14.55 -3.18 28.98
CA PRO A 573 13.39 -2.83 29.78
C PRO A 573 12.35 -3.94 29.74
N GLN A 574 11.81 -4.30 30.92
CA GLN A 574 10.92 -5.43 31.06
C GLN A 574 9.48 -5.00 31.35
N LEU A 575 8.51 -5.56 30.62
CA LEU A 575 7.08 -5.35 30.87
C LEU A 575 6.68 -5.80 32.29
N GLY A 576 5.75 -5.11 32.95
CA GLY A 576 5.18 -5.58 34.23
C GLY A 576 4.64 -7.01 34.15
N GLU A 577 4.63 -7.76 35.27
CA GLU A 577 4.32 -9.20 35.28
C GLU A 577 2.97 -9.55 34.60
N GLU A 578 1.95 -8.69 34.77
CA GLU A 578 0.60 -8.92 34.21
C GLU A 578 0.56 -8.86 32.68
N ILE A 579 1.23 -7.86 32.08
CA ILE A 579 1.30 -7.67 30.62
C ILE A 579 2.24 -8.71 30.03
N ARG A 580 3.40 -8.93 30.68
CA ARG A 580 4.44 -9.87 30.25
C ARG A 580 3.92 -11.29 30.07
N GLY A 581 3.01 -11.73 30.94
CA GLY A 581 2.42 -13.08 30.87
C GLY A 581 1.55 -13.32 29.64
N ARG A 582 1.07 -12.26 28.98
CA ARG A 582 0.17 -12.29 27.81
C ARG A 582 0.86 -11.84 26.51
N SER A 583 1.96 -11.09 26.63
CA SER A 583 2.81 -10.64 25.53
C SER A 583 3.62 -11.76 24.89
N ARG A 584 4.05 -11.53 23.64
CA ARG A 584 5.08 -12.34 23.01
C ARG A 584 6.46 -12.09 23.62
N PRO A 585 7.41 -13.04 23.49
CA PRO A 585 8.80 -12.81 23.85
C PRO A 585 9.37 -11.58 23.10
N PRO A 586 10.11 -10.68 23.78
CA PRO A 586 10.70 -9.54 23.11
C PRO A 586 11.80 -9.99 22.15
N VAL A 587 11.92 -9.27 21.03
CA VAL A 587 12.96 -9.50 20.02
C VAL A 587 14.01 -8.41 20.13
N ILE A 588 15.28 -8.79 20.11
CA ILE A 588 16.40 -7.86 19.96
C ILE A 588 17.07 -8.04 18.59
N SER A 589 17.41 -6.92 17.97
CA SER A 589 18.22 -6.84 16.75
C SER A 589 19.39 -5.91 16.96
N VAL A 590 20.57 -6.27 16.49
CA VAL A 590 21.76 -5.40 16.57
C VAL A 590 22.17 -4.97 15.18
N ILE A 591 22.13 -3.67 14.92
CA ILE A 591 22.60 -3.05 13.68
C ILE A 591 24.00 -2.52 13.96
N SER A 592 25.00 -3.09 13.28
CA SER A 592 26.40 -2.68 13.43
C SER A 592 26.99 -2.12 12.14
N PRO A 593 28.05 -1.30 12.22
CA PRO A 593 28.78 -0.83 11.07
C PRO A 593 29.49 -2.00 10.35
N PRO A 594 29.84 -1.87 9.06
CA PRO A 594 30.38 -2.99 8.26
C PRO A 594 31.73 -3.56 8.74
N ASN A 595 32.51 -2.78 9.50
CA ASN A 595 33.78 -3.20 10.11
C ASN A 595 33.60 -3.92 11.45
N LEU A 596 32.38 -4.03 11.97
CA LEU A 596 32.11 -4.61 13.28
C LEU A 596 31.22 -5.85 13.12
N GLU A 597 31.80 -7.01 13.38
CA GLU A 597 31.07 -8.26 13.49
C GLU A 597 30.52 -8.39 14.90
N THR A 598 29.21 -8.64 15.02
CA THR A 598 28.51 -8.66 16.30
C THR A 598 27.83 -10.00 16.56
N GLU A 599 27.89 -10.46 17.80
CA GLU A 599 27.19 -11.66 18.26
C GLU A 599 26.44 -11.38 19.56
N ILE A 600 25.18 -11.83 19.63
CA ILE A 600 24.35 -11.70 20.83
C ILE A 600 24.46 -12.99 21.64
N THR A 601 24.96 -12.87 22.86
CA THR A 601 25.07 -13.96 23.82
C THR A 601 24.22 -13.67 25.07
N PRO A 602 23.53 -14.69 25.63
CA PRO A 602 22.74 -14.50 26.84
C PRO A 602 23.64 -14.39 28.07
N ARG A 603 23.20 -13.63 29.08
CA ARG A 603 23.88 -13.51 30.37
C ARG A 603 22.95 -13.94 31.51
N GLY A 604 23.51 -14.56 32.55
CA GLY A 604 22.73 -15.07 33.69
C GLY A 604 21.81 -16.21 33.26
N ASN A 605 20.53 -16.15 33.64
CA ASN A 605 19.49 -17.11 33.29
C ASN A 605 18.67 -16.66 32.06
N THR A 606 19.15 -15.67 31.30
CA THR A 606 18.52 -15.27 30.05
C THR A 606 18.60 -16.41 29.02
N LEU A 607 17.50 -16.66 28.32
CA LEU A 607 17.40 -17.65 27.25
C LEU A 607 17.07 -16.92 25.96
N ILE A 608 17.80 -17.25 24.90
CA ILE A 608 17.61 -16.67 23.57
C ILE A 608 17.41 -17.77 22.54
N ASP A 609 16.52 -17.52 21.59
CA ASP A 609 16.21 -18.39 20.46
C ASP A 609 16.38 -17.64 19.13
N ARG A 610 16.55 -18.39 18.03
CA ARG A 610 16.52 -17.83 16.68
C ARG A 610 15.09 -17.51 16.29
N LEU A 611 14.90 -16.43 15.53
CA LEU A 611 13.59 -16.08 14.99
C LEU A 611 13.15 -17.14 13.97
N SER A 612 11.86 -17.40 13.94
CA SER A 612 11.18 -18.11 12.86
C SER A 612 11.00 -17.19 11.64
N ALA A 613 10.73 -17.76 10.46
CA ALA A 613 10.52 -16.98 9.24
C ALA A 613 9.35 -15.98 9.37
N GLU A 614 8.29 -16.34 10.10
CA GLU A 614 7.15 -15.45 10.38
C GLU A 614 7.52 -14.28 11.30
N GLU A 615 8.45 -14.50 12.25
CA GLU A 615 8.95 -13.46 13.14
C GLU A 615 9.91 -12.52 12.41
N GLU A 616 10.77 -13.03 11.51
CA GLU A 616 11.65 -12.20 10.68
C GLU A 616 10.85 -11.24 9.78
N GLU A 617 9.71 -11.69 9.24
CA GLU A 617 8.81 -10.84 8.45
C GLU A 617 8.09 -9.78 9.31
N ARG A 618 7.73 -10.12 10.55
CA ARG A 618 7.09 -9.20 11.49
C ARG A 618 8.03 -8.13 12.04
N TYR A 619 9.32 -8.43 12.18
CA TYR A 619 10.33 -7.54 12.74
C TYR A 619 11.38 -7.15 11.69
N PRO A 620 10.98 -6.41 10.62
CA PRO A 620 11.88 -6.06 9.54
C PRO A 620 12.95 -5.05 10.00
N LEU A 621 14.15 -5.21 9.46
CA LEU A 621 15.24 -4.25 9.66
C LEU A 621 15.21 -3.16 8.58
N PRO A 622 15.63 -1.92 8.91
CA PRO A 622 15.62 -0.82 7.96
C PRO A 622 16.53 -1.09 6.75
N THR A 623 15.97 -1.01 5.54
CA THR A 623 16.60 -1.36 4.25
C THR A 623 17.78 -0.45 3.86
N LYS A 624 17.96 0.71 4.52
CA LYS A 624 19.11 1.60 4.31
C LYS A 624 20.45 0.96 4.71
N ALA A 625 20.41 -0.15 5.43
CA ALA A 625 21.55 -0.98 5.76
C ALA A 625 21.74 -2.07 4.69
N ALA A 626 22.07 -1.68 3.46
CA ALA A 626 22.43 -2.59 2.37
C ALA A 626 23.81 -3.23 2.60
N SER A 627 24.02 -3.82 3.77
CA SER A 627 25.13 -4.73 3.97
C SER A 627 24.72 -6.11 3.46
N GLN A 628 25.58 -6.78 2.70
CA GLN A 628 25.37 -8.17 2.25
C GLN A 628 25.35 -9.18 3.41
N ARG A 629 25.32 -8.73 4.66
CA ARG A 629 25.47 -9.55 5.86
C ARG A 629 24.18 -9.51 6.70
N PRO A 630 23.70 -10.68 7.16
CA PRO A 630 22.57 -10.72 8.08
C PRO A 630 22.98 -10.10 9.42
N TYR A 631 22.19 -9.16 9.91
CA TYR A 631 22.32 -8.64 11.27
C TYR A 631 21.85 -9.69 12.28
N PRO A 632 22.50 -9.84 13.44
CA PRO A 632 22.05 -10.80 14.44
C PRO A 632 20.71 -10.34 15.03
N GLN A 633 19.70 -11.20 14.90
CA GLN A 633 18.39 -11.08 15.57
C GLN A 633 18.20 -12.28 16.51
N ARG A 634 17.63 -12.02 17.70
CA ARG A 634 17.32 -13.05 18.70
C ARG A 634 16.00 -12.75 19.40
N SER A 635 15.22 -13.80 19.68
CA SER A 635 14.02 -13.75 20.51
C SER A 635 14.41 -14.13 21.94
N ILE A 636 13.96 -13.38 22.94
CA ILE A 636 14.33 -13.57 24.34
C ILE A 636 13.21 -14.32 25.07
N THR A 637 13.36 -15.63 25.22
CA THR A 637 12.32 -16.49 25.77
C THR A 637 12.31 -16.56 27.30
N SER A 638 13.35 -16.05 27.96
CA SER A 638 13.38 -15.91 29.41
C SER A 638 12.37 -14.88 29.92
N ARG A 639 11.51 -15.32 30.85
CA ARG A 639 10.42 -14.48 31.38
C ARG A 639 10.86 -13.42 32.37
N ARG A 640 12.01 -13.55 33.06
CA ARG A 640 12.39 -12.64 34.18
C ARG A 640 13.72 -11.93 34.01
N GLU A 641 14.68 -12.56 33.33
CA GLU A 641 15.98 -11.95 33.07
C GLU A 641 16.13 -11.66 31.59
N GLN A 642 16.50 -10.43 31.25
CA GLN A 642 16.76 -9.97 29.88
C GLN A 642 18.14 -9.29 29.83
N ALA A 643 19.15 -9.99 30.34
CA ALA A 643 20.53 -9.54 30.34
C ALA A 643 21.26 -10.18 29.15
N LEU A 644 21.89 -9.34 28.35
CA LEU A 644 22.54 -9.74 27.11
C LEU A 644 23.96 -9.19 27.07
N ARG A 645 24.77 -9.84 26.25
CA ARG A 645 26.12 -9.42 25.93
C ARG A 645 26.30 -9.39 24.43
N ILE A 646 26.69 -8.24 23.90
CA ILE A 646 27.05 -8.07 22.50
C ILE A 646 28.56 -8.26 22.40
N GLY A 647 29.01 -9.40 21.89
CA GLY A 647 30.40 -9.62 21.51
C GLY A 647 30.70 -8.87 20.22
N MET A 648 31.84 -8.18 20.17
CA MET A 648 32.25 -7.34 19.05
C MET A 648 33.63 -7.76 18.55
N THR A 649 33.74 -8.03 17.26
CA THR A 649 35.01 -8.31 16.59
C THR A 649 35.24 -7.30 15.47
N ARG A 650 36.28 -6.48 15.62
CA ARG A 650 36.64 -5.48 14.62
C ARG A 650 37.43 -6.11 13.47
N GLN A 651 36.89 -6.02 12.27
CA GLN A 651 37.55 -6.42 11.03
C GLN A 651 38.37 -5.26 10.48
N LYS A 652 39.62 -5.54 10.08
CA LYS A 652 40.50 -4.53 9.46
C LYS A 652 40.07 -4.28 8.02
N ARG A 653 40.31 -3.07 7.50
CA ARG A 653 40.08 -2.72 6.10
C ARG A 653 40.72 -3.73 5.15
N VAL A 654 39.93 -4.25 4.21
CA VAL A 654 40.41 -5.10 3.11
C VAL A 654 40.10 -4.38 1.80
N VAL A 655 41.12 -4.22 0.96
CA VAL A 655 40.99 -3.63 -0.38
C VAL A 655 41.55 -4.64 -1.37
N THR A 656 40.72 -5.07 -2.30
CA THR A 656 41.18 -5.86 -3.46
C THR A 656 41.12 -5.00 -4.70
N ALA A 657 42.13 -5.10 -5.56
CA ALA A 657 42.25 -4.27 -6.75
C ALA A 657 42.41 -5.14 -8.00
N VAL A 658 41.69 -4.80 -9.07
CA VAL A 658 41.82 -5.40 -10.39
C VAL A 658 42.05 -4.30 -11.42
N THR A 659 42.88 -4.55 -12.43
CA THR A 659 43.07 -3.59 -13.51
C THR A 659 42.99 -4.23 -14.89
N ASN A 660 42.26 -3.56 -15.78
CA ASN A 660 42.11 -3.93 -17.18
C ASN A 660 42.68 -2.83 -18.06
N LEU A 661 43.50 -3.20 -19.03
CA LEU A 661 44.07 -2.32 -20.04
C LEU A 661 43.36 -2.58 -21.37
N GLU A 662 42.56 -1.65 -21.83
CA GLU A 662 41.90 -1.68 -23.14
C GLU A 662 42.79 -0.96 -24.15
N LEU A 663 43.19 -1.68 -25.20
CA LEU A 663 43.90 -1.11 -26.35
C LEU A 663 42.88 -0.60 -27.37
N ARG A 664 42.90 0.69 -27.72
CA ARG A 664 41.82 1.32 -28.52
C ARG A 664 42.18 1.60 -29.96
N ASP A 665 43.15 2.47 -30.19
CA ASP A 665 43.49 2.95 -31.53
C ASP A 665 45.00 3.13 -31.66
N LEU A 666 45.53 2.80 -32.83
CA LEU A 666 46.94 2.94 -33.20
C LEU A 666 47.05 3.91 -34.38
N ALA A 667 47.34 5.18 -34.08
CA ALA A 667 47.49 6.23 -35.07
C ALA A 667 48.91 6.79 -35.01
N GLN A 668 49.59 6.87 -36.17
CA GLN A 668 50.92 7.49 -36.31
C GLN A 668 51.97 6.95 -35.30
N GLY A 669 51.92 5.65 -34.99
CA GLY A 669 52.85 5.01 -34.04
C GLY A 669 52.57 5.31 -32.56
N THR A 670 51.44 5.94 -32.24
CA THR A 670 50.96 6.19 -30.89
C THR A 670 49.74 5.34 -30.60
N LEU A 671 49.79 4.57 -29.51
CA LEU A 671 48.72 3.70 -29.05
C LEU A 671 47.91 4.41 -27.96
N SER A 672 46.59 4.51 -28.15
CA SER A 672 45.67 5.01 -27.13
C SER A 672 45.24 3.86 -26.21
N VAL A 673 45.46 4.02 -24.91
CA VAL A 673 45.20 3.01 -23.88
C VAL A 673 44.21 3.56 -22.86
N ARG A 674 43.23 2.74 -22.50
CA ARG A 674 42.34 3.01 -21.37
C ARG A 674 42.60 1.98 -20.28
N GLN A 675 43.03 2.45 -19.12
CA GLN A 675 43.12 1.62 -17.93
C GLN A 675 41.83 1.75 -17.11
N LYS A 676 41.13 0.64 -16.89
CA LYS A 676 40.09 0.51 -15.88
C LYS A 676 40.74 -0.03 -14.60
N ILE A 677 40.55 0.65 -13.48
CA ILE A 677 40.93 0.20 -12.15
C ILE A 677 39.65 -0.04 -11.36
N GLU A 678 39.48 -1.24 -10.82
CA GLU A 678 38.36 -1.62 -9.99
C GLU A 678 38.85 -1.98 -8.60
N LEU A 679 38.39 -1.23 -7.59
CA LEU A 679 38.72 -1.44 -6.18
C LEU A 679 37.48 -1.96 -5.48
N ASN A 680 37.59 -3.06 -4.75
CA ASN A 680 36.53 -3.51 -3.84
C ASN A 680 37.00 -3.27 -2.41
N VAL A 681 36.37 -2.30 -1.75
CA VAL A 681 36.70 -1.89 -0.37
C VAL A 681 35.71 -2.50 0.60
N GLN A 682 36.20 -3.35 1.49
CA GLN A 682 35.41 -4.04 2.51
C GLN A 682 35.78 -3.55 3.92
N TYR A 683 34.81 -3.68 4.82
CA TYR A 683 34.88 -3.36 6.25
C TYR A 683 34.97 -1.87 6.57
N GLU A 684 35.96 -1.14 6.07
CA GLU A 684 36.21 0.27 6.44
C GLU A 684 36.33 1.17 5.21
N ALA A 685 35.64 2.32 5.25
CA ALA A 685 35.56 3.25 4.13
C ALA A 685 36.93 3.83 3.75
N LEU A 686 37.21 3.86 2.44
CA LEU A 686 38.34 4.56 1.87
C LEU A 686 38.03 6.06 1.80
N ILE A 687 38.86 6.90 2.42
CA ILE A 687 38.70 8.36 2.41
C ILE A 687 39.37 8.99 1.18
N GLN A 688 40.38 8.33 0.62
CA GLN A 688 41.19 8.84 -0.48
C GLN A 688 41.82 7.69 -1.27
N ILE A 689 41.71 7.74 -2.60
CA ILE A 689 42.42 6.84 -3.52
C ILE A 689 43.73 7.53 -3.90
N ARG A 690 44.87 6.85 -3.65
CA ARG A 690 46.20 7.31 -4.06
C ARG A 690 46.68 6.46 -5.23
N LEU A 691 46.89 7.09 -6.37
CA LEU A 691 47.42 6.47 -7.58
C LEU A 691 48.87 6.91 -7.79
N ASN A 692 49.76 5.97 -8.03
CA ASN A 692 51.13 6.27 -8.42
C ASN A 692 51.22 6.44 -9.93
N ILE A 693 51.80 7.55 -10.37
CA ILE A 693 52.05 7.83 -11.78
C ILE A 693 53.31 7.05 -12.21
N PRO A 694 53.22 6.19 -13.24
CA PRO A 694 54.40 5.53 -13.80
C PRO A 694 55.40 6.55 -14.33
N SER A 695 56.70 6.30 -14.14
CA SER A 695 57.78 7.22 -14.57
C SER A 695 57.72 7.56 -16.06
N ALA A 696 57.26 6.63 -16.91
CA ALA A 696 57.09 6.83 -18.35
C ALA A 696 55.95 7.80 -18.73
N LEU A 697 55.00 8.08 -17.82
CA LEU A 697 53.86 8.98 -18.04
C LEU A 697 54.01 10.33 -17.34
N VAL A 698 55.09 10.53 -16.59
CA VAL A 698 55.37 11.82 -15.93
C VAL A 698 55.56 12.91 -16.99
N GLY A 699 54.72 13.95 -16.94
CA GLY A 699 54.72 15.04 -17.92
C GLY A 699 53.92 14.79 -19.20
N THR A 700 53.19 13.67 -19.32
CA THR A 700 52.25 13.39 -20.42
C THR A 700 50.82 13.79 -20.06
N ASP A 701 49.99 14.07 -21.06
CA ASP A 701 48.57 14.34 -20.87
C ASP A 701 47.78 13.03 -20.67
N PHE A 702 47.05 12.94 -19.57
CA PHE A 702 46.13 11.85 -19.26
C PHE A 702 44.85 12.39 -18.62
N VAL A 703 43.74 11.68 -18.79
CA VAL A 703 42.42 12.07 -18.24
C VAL A 703 41.90 10.97 -17.33
N ILE A 704 41.59 11.33 -16.08
CA ILE A 704 40.95 10.42 -15.11
C ILE A 704 39.44 10.65 -15.14
N ARG A 705 38.67 9.57 -15.16
CA ARG A 705 37.21 9.59 -15.19
C ARG A 705 36.60 8.70 -14.10
N ASP A 706 35.42 9.09 -13.64
CA ASP A 706 34.58 8.26 -12.76
C ASP A 706 33.86 7.15 -13.54
N GLU A 707 33.06 6.36 -12.82
CA GLU A 707 32.24 5.28 -13.40
C GLU A 707 31.23 5.79 -14.43
N GLN A 708 30.76 7.03 -14.29
CA GLN A 708 29.87 7.72 -15.23
C GLN A 708 30.65 8.43 -16.37
N PHE A 709 31.95 8.14 -16.52
CA PHE A 709 32.87 8.71 -17.51
C PHE A 709 33.07 10.23 -17.43
N LYS A 710 32.69 10.89 -16.33
CA LYS A 710 32.93 12.31 -16.10
C LYS A 710 34.38 12.55 -15.67
N PRO A 711 35.05 13.59 -16.19
CA PRO A 711 36.44 13.89 -15.86
C PRO A 711 36.58 14.36 -14.40
N ILE A 712 37.54 13.76 -13.68
CA ILE A 712 37.90 14.12 -12.30
C ILE A 712 39.23 14.91 -12.35
N LYS A 713 39.32 16.01 -11.59
CA LYS A 713 40.59 16.70 -11.36
C LYS A 713 41.23 16.15 -10.08
N PRO A 714 42.33 15.37 -10.15
CA PRO A 714 43.02 14.86 -8.97
C PRO A 714 43.92 15.93 -8.34
N ASP A 715 44.12 15.84 -7.01
CA ASP A 715 45.15 16.62 -6.33
C ASP A 715 46.52 15.96 -6.54
N ARG A 716 47.48 16.71 -7.08
CA ARG A 716 48.84 16.23 -7.32
C ARG A 716 49.72 16.49 -6.09
N SER A 717 50.41 15.46 -5.61
CA SER A 717 51.40 15.59 -4.54
C SER A 717 52.69 14.86 -4.91
N SER A 718 53.84 15.48 -4.64
CA SER A 718 55.15 14.83 -4.75
C SER A 718 55.53 14.17 -3.42
N SER A 719 55.96 12.91 -3.44
CA SER A 719 56.46 12.26 -2.22
C SER A 719 57.82 12.86 -1.79
N MET A 720 58.02 13.07 -0.49
CA MET A 720 59.32 13.49 0.05
C MET A 720 60.31 12.31 0.00
N GLY A 721 61.08 12.23 -1.07
CA GLY A 721 62.04 11.15 -1.34
C GLY A 721 61.87 10.66 -2.76
N GLY A 722 62.49 11.37 -3.70
CA GLY A 722 62.11 11.38 -5.12
C GLY A 722 62.02 10.02 -5.81
N ALA A 723 60.92 9.82 -6.55
CA ALA A 723 60.85 9.21 -7.89
C ALA A 723 59.40 9.03 -8.41
N SER A 724 58.37 9.18 -7.58
CA SER A 724 56.97 8.94 -7.99
C SER A 724 56.05 10.13 -7.66
N GLU A 725 55.44 10.74 -8.68
CA GLU A 725 54.30 11.65 -8.49
C GLU A 725 53.06 10.84 -8.10
N GLN A 726 52.29 11.33 -7.13
CA GLN A 726 51.06 10.69 -6.66
C GLN A 726 49.84 11.56 -6.96
N LEU A 727 48.75 10.89 -7.34
CA LEU A 727 47.44 11.49 -7.56
C LEU A 727 46.50 11.08 -6.45
N SER A 728 45.88 12.08 -5.84
CA SER A 728 44.95 11.93 -4.74
C SER A 728 43.54 12.23 -5.22
N ILE A 729 42.63 11.27 -5.01
CA ILE A 729 41.24 11.37 -5.47
C ILE A 729 40.31 11.05 -4.29
N ALA A 730 39.42 11.97 -3.95
CA ALA A 730 38.34 11.71 -3.01
C ALA A 730 37.28 10.79 -3.67
N PRO A 731 36.93 9.65 -3.07
CA PRO A 731 35.89 8.78 -3.61
C PRO A 731 34.49 9.33 -3.29
N SER A 732 33.53 9.11 -4.18
CA SER A 732 32.11 9.44 -3.99
C SER A 732 31.42 8.52 -2.98
N GLN A 733 31.88 7.27 -2.86
CA GLN A 733 31.48 6.28 -1.87
C GLN A 733 32.75 5.58 -1.35
N GLY A 734 32.92 5.45 -0.03
CA GLY A 734 34.15 4.88 0.54
C GLY A 734 34.15 3.35 0.66
N LEU A 735 32.99 2.70 0.60
CA LEU A 735 32.81 1.25 0.73
C LEU A 735 32.21 0.67 -0.55
N GLY A 736 32.50 -0.60 -0.82
CA GLY A 736 32.00 -1.31 -2.00
C GLY A 736 32.91 -1.16 -3.22
N THR A 737 32.35 -1.35 -4.41
CA THR A 737 33.10 -1.33 -5.68
C THR A 737 33.29 0.10 -6.17
N LEU A 738 34.55 0.46 -6.44
CA LEU A 738 34.95 1.76 -6.97
C LEU A 738 35.68 1.56 -8.28
N VAL A 739 35.13 2.11 -9.36
CA VAL A 739 35.72 2.04 -10.70
C VAL A 739 36.32 3.38 -11.10
N ARG A 740 37.53 3.37 -11.64
CA ARG A 740 38.19 4.54 -12.23
C ARG A 740 38.72 4.20 -13.62
N TYR A 741 38.55 5.13 -14.54
CA TYR A 741 39.11 5.02 -15.89
C TYR A 741 40.21 6.05 -16.07
N ILE A 742 41.33 5.65 -16.69
CA ILE A 742 42.44 6.52 -17.00
C ILE A 742 42.74 6.37 -18.49
N ASP A 743 42.54 7.45 -19.24
CA ASP A 743 42.84 7.52 -20.67
C ASP A 743 44.22 8.17 -20.87
N PHE A 744 45.14 7.50 -21.55
CA PHE A 744 46.46 8.02 -21.89
C PHE A 744 47.00 7.43 -23.21
N SER A 745 48.06 8.02 -23.74
CA SER A 745 48.68 7.61 -25.00
C SER A 745 50.13 7.21 -24.80
N VAL A 746 50.57 6.18 -25.51
CA VAL A 746 51.92 5.61 -25.43
C VAL A 746 52.55 5.52 -26.82
N SER A 747 53.75 6.06 -26.98
CA SER A 747 54.50 5.96 -28.25
C SER A 747 55.20 4.61 -28.37
N GLY A 748 55.15 4.00 -29.57
CA GLY A 748 55.83 2.72 -29.83
C GLY A 748 57.35 2.86 -29.76
N SER A 749 58.02 1.86 -29.19
CA SER A 749 59.45 1.93 -28.85
C SER A 749 60.36 1.54 -30.03
N ARG A 750 60.00 0.50 -30.81
CA ARG A 750 60.78 -0.02 -31.96
C ARG A 750 59.90 -0.85 -32.93
N THR A 751 60.30 -0.95 -34.19
CA THR A 751 59.81 -2.00 -35.11
C THR A 751 60.41 -3.35 -34.69
N ALA A 752 59.59 -4.39 -34.65
CA ALA A 752 59.99 -5.74 -34.24
C ALA A 752 61.07 -6.32 -35.18
N ALA A 753 61.89 -7.24 -34.65
CA ALA A 753 63.05 -7.80 -35.36
C ALA A 753 62.70 -8.59 -36.64
N ASP A 754 61.43 -8.98 -36.79
CA ASP A 754 60.85 -9.66 -37.96
C ASP A 754 60.40 -8.69 -39.07
N GLY A 755 60.44 -7.38 -38.83
CA GLY A 755 59.95 -6.35 -39.76
C GLY A 755 58.43 -6.32 -39.94
N LYS A 756 57.67 -7.15 -39.21
CA LYS A 756 56.22 -7.36 -39.34
C LYS A 756 55.44 -6.96 -38.07
N GLY A 757 55.92 -6.01 -37.27
CA GLY A 757 55.20 -5.52 -36.08
C GLY A 757 55.85 -4.34 -35.38
N GLN A 758 55.14 -3.71 -34.45
CA GLN A 758 55.61 -2.61 -33.60
C GLN A 758 55.53 -2.99 -32.12
N GLN A 759 56.61 -2.76 -31.37
CA GLN A 759 56.71 -3.05 -29.95
C GLN A 759 56.27 -1.85 -29.09
N PHE A 760 55.46 -2.13 -28.08
CA PHE A 760 54.97 -1.16 -27.10
C PHE A 760 55.33 -1.59 -25.69
N GLN A 761 55.75 -0.62 -24.87
CA GLN A 761 55.86 -0.78 -23.43
C GLN A 761 54.76 0.05 -22.79
N ILE A 762 53.70 -0.60 -22.33
CA ILE A 762 52.52 0.05 -21.77
C ILE A 762 52.70 0.19 -20.26
N PRO A 763 52.97 1.41 -19.74
CA PRO A 763 52.90 1.66 -18.31
C PRO A 763 51.46 1.62 -17.81
N TYR A 764 51.24 1.21 -16.57
CA TYR A 764 49.92 1.29 -15.93
C TYR A 764 50.02 1.86 -14.51
N PHE A 765 49.01 2.63 -14.10
CA PHE A 765 48.92 3.26 -12.79
C PHE A 765 48.71 2.20 -11.71
N THR A 766 49.43 2.31 -10.59
CA THR A 766 49.26 1.44 -9.41
C THR A 766 48.56 2.19 -8.29
N VAL A 767 47.97 1.45 -7.36
CA VAL A 767 47.19 2.00 -6.23
C VAL A 767 47.96 1.71 -4.95
N ASP A 768 48.16 2.70 -4.08
CA ASP A 768 48.87 2.48 -2.79
C ASP A 768 48.09 1.56 -1.84
N SER A 769 46.76 1.60 -1.93
CA SER A 769 45.86 0.93 -0.99
C SER A 769 45.82 -0.60 -1.15
N ALA A 770 46.25 -1.15 -2.29
CA ALA A 770 46.23 -2.58 -2.58
C ALA A 770 47.09 -2.94 -3.82
N ASN A 771 47.68 -4.14 -3.80
CA ASN A 771 48.26 -4.73 -5.01
C ASN A 771 47.14 -5.25 -5.93
N PHE A 772 47.42 -5.30 -7.23
CA PHE A 772 46.47 -5.89 -8.17
C PHE A 772 46.47 -7.42 -8.08
N ASP A 773 45.28 -8.01 -7.94
CA ASP A 773 45.11 -9.47 -7.93
C ASP A 773 45.39 -10.05 -9.32
N ASN A 774 45.04 -9.31 -10.37
CA ASN A 774 45.43 -9.61 -11.74
C ASN A 774 45.50 -8.33 -12.60
N VAL A 775 46.28 -8.42 -13.68
CA VAL A 775 46.32 -7.41 -14.75
C VAL A 775 45.78 -8.07 -16.01
N LYS A 776 44.73 -7.51 -16.59
CA LYS A 776 44.14 -7.98 -17.85
C LYS A 776 44.42 -7.01 -18.98
N ILE A 777 44.61 -7.53 -20.19
CA ILE A 777 44.68 -6.76 -21.42
C ILE A 777 43.54 -7.24 -22.32
N LEU A 778 42.68 -6.30 -22.71
CA LEU A 778 41.55 -6.54 -23.59
C LEU A 778 41.89 -6.06 -25.00
N GLU A 779 41.87 -6.98 -25.97
CA GLU A 779 42.08 -6.66 -27.38
C GLU A 779 40.79 -6.01 -27.94
N ASN A 780 40.80 -4.70 -28.14
CA ASN A 780 39.67 -3.94 -28.71
C ASN A 780 40.11 -3.16 -29.97
N THR A 781 40.86 -3.81 -30.86
CA THR A 781 41.51 -3.18 -32.02
C THR A 781 40.72 -3.31 -33.32
N GLN A 782 39.40 -3.55 -33.27
CA GLN A 782 38.55 -3.79 -34.46
C GLN A 782 39.14 -4.83 -35.46
N GLY A 783 39.96 -5.78 -34.99
CA GLY A 783 40.56 -6.83 -35.82
C GLY A 783 41.80 -6.40 -36.63
N GLN A 784 42.32 -5.18 -36.50
CA GLN A 784 43.42 -4.69 -37.34
C GLN A 784 44.82 -5.23 -36.96
N TYR A 785 45.00 -5.65 -35.71
CA TYR A 785 46.30 -6.09 -35.18
C TYR A 785 46.14 -7.30 -34.27
N SER A 786 47.09 -8.24 -34.33
CA SER A 786 47.25 -9.30 -33.33
C SER A 786 48.17 -8.83 -32.22
N VAL A 787 47.78 -9.11 -30.97
CA VAL A 787 48.60 -8.84 -29.79
C VAL A 787 49.38 -10.10 -29.42
N SER A 788 50.69 -9.96 -29.27
CA SER A 788 51.56 -11.00 -28.71
C SER A 788 52.32 -10.44 -27.51
N MET A 789 52.41 -11.24 -26.45
CA MET A 789 53.13 -10.86 -25.23
C MET A 789 54.57 -11.36 -25.31
N GLU A 790 55.53 -10.51 -24.94
CA GLU A 790 56.96 -10.89 -24.93
C GLU A 790 57.31 -11.80 -23.73
N SER A 791 56.52 -11.76 -22.66
CA SER A 791 56.79 -12.50 -21.43
C SER A 791 55.93 -13.77 -21.30
N PRO A 792 56.51 -14.93 -20.92
CA PRO A 792 55.83 -16.22 -20.88
C PRO A 792 54.85 -16.42 -19.70
N ASN A 793 54.77 -15.44 -18.78
CA ASN A 793 53.89 -15.45 -17.61
C ASN A 793 52.45 -14.96 -17.92
N TRP A 794 52.20 -14.49 -19.14
CA TRP A 794 50.88 -14.09 -19.60
C TRP A 794 50.11 -15.29 -20.15
N GLN A 795 48.88 -15.47 -19.68
CA GLN A 795 47.97 -16.51 -20.17
C GLN A 795 46.91 -15.89 -21.07
N ARG A 796 46.70 -16.49 -22.24
CA ARG A 796 45.63 -16.09 -23.17
C ARG A 796 44.33 -16.80 -22.80
N PHE A 797 43.24 -16.06 -22.79
CA PHE A 797 41.89 -16.57 -22.58
C PHE A 797 40.87 -15.76 -23.39
N LEU A 798 39.64 -16.26 -23.49
CA LEU A 798 38.52 -15.61 -24.16
C LEU A 798 37.58 -15.01 -23.11
N GLU A 799 37.33 -13.71 -23.20
CA GLU A 799 36.39 -12.97 -22.33
C GLU A 799 35.37 -12.26 -23.21
N GLU A 800 34.09 -12.65 -23.13
CA GLU A 800 32.98 -12.06 -23.91
C GLU A 800 33.26 -11.90 -25.42
N ASP A 801 33.70 -12.98 -26.09
CA ASP A 801 34.09 -13.00 -27.51
C ASP A 801 35.29 -12.11 -27.89
N LYS A 802 36.04 -11.58 -26.91
CA LYS A 802 37.30 -10.87 -27.15
C LYS A 802 38.49 -11.69 -26.69
N ASN A 803 39.57 -11.61 -27.46
CA ASN A 803 40.86 -12.12 -27.01
C ASN A 803 41.34 -11.27 -25.83
N ALA A 804 41.69 -11.93 -24.74
CA ALA A 804 42.21 -11.29 -23.56
C ALA A 804 43.48 -11.99 -23.08
N TRP A 805 44.36 -11.21 -22.47
CA TRP A 805 45.56 -11.71 -21.81
C TRP A 805 45.49 -11.38 -20.32
N GLN A 806 45.81 -12.34 -19.47
CA GLN A 806 45.81 -12.17 -18.03
C GLN A 806 47.17 -12.51 -17.44
N LEU A 807 47.60 -11.65 -16.52
CA LEU A 807 48.71 -11.88 -15.61
C LEU A 807 48.15 -12.04 -14.19
N SER A 808 48.20 -13.26 -13.66
CA SER A 808 47.60 -13.61 -12.36
C SER A 808 48.48 -13.30 -11.15
N THR A 809 49.74 -12.92 -11.37
CA THR A 809 50.69 -12.53 -10.31
C THR A 809 51.54 -11.34 -10.78
N PRO A 810 50.96 -10.13 -10.86
CA PRO A 810 51.73 -8.94 -11.20
C PRO A 810 52.73 -8.62 -10.07
N SER A 811 53.99 -8.34 -10.42
CA SER A 811 54.97 -7.91 -9.43
C SER A 811 54.71 -6.44 -9.06
N PRO A 812 54.74 -6.07 -7.76
CA PRO A 812 54.51 -4.69 -7.32
C PRO A 812 55.57 -3.69 -7.83
N GLU A 813 56.74 -4.18 -8.24
CA GLU A 813 57.83 -3.36 -8.79
C GLU A 813 57.78 -3.21 -10.33
N SER A 814 56.98 -4.04 -11.01
CA SER A 814 56.84 -3.99 -12.47
C SER A 814 55.51 -3.34 -12.87
N ASN A 815 55.54 -2.07 -13.25
CA ASN A 815 54.36 -1.33 -13.73
C ASN A 815 54.36 -1.12 -15.25
N LEU A 816 55.07 -1.99 -15.99
CA LEU A 816 55.26 -1.93 -17.44
C LEU A 816 54.89 -3.27 -18.05
N VAL A 817 54.08 -3.25 -19.11
CA VAL A 817 53.76 -4.42 -19.92
C VAL A 817 54.38 -4.28 -21.31
N ALA A 818 55.26 -5.21 -21.68
CA ALA A 818 55.84 -5.27 -23.02
C ALA A 818 55.01 -6.17 -23.93
N LEU A 819 54.51 -5.62 -25.04
CA LEU A 819 53.74 -6.33 -26.04
C LEU A 819 54.16 -5.94 -27.46
N GLN A 820 53.97 -6.87 -28.39
CA GLN A 820 54.19 -6.67 -29.82
C GLN A 820 52.84 -6.71 -30.55
N LEU A 821 52.55 -5.63 -31.27
CA LEU A 821 51.41 -5.53 -32.19
C LEU A 821 51.87 -5.86 -33.61
N SER A 822 51.34 -6.93 -34.19
CA SER A 822 51.59 -7.28 -35.59
C SER A 822 50.32 -7.04 -36.41
N PRO A 823 50.39 -6.32 -37.54
CA PRO A 823 49.25 -6.18 -38.44
C PRO A 823 48.79 -7.57 -38.85
N LEU A 824 47.49 -7.82 -38.70
CA LEU A 824 46.88 -8.98 -39.33
C LEU A 824 47.06 -8.76 -40.85
N GLU A 825 47.72 -9.68 -41.56
CA GLU A 825 47.72 -9.65 -43.03
C GLU A 825 46.26 -9.53 -43.47
N GLN A 826 45.95 -8.48 -44.25
CA GLN A 826 44.58 -8.13 -44.65
C GLN A 826 43.86 -9.39 -45.12
N PHE A 827 42.98 -9.92 -44.27
CA PHE A 827 41.98 -10.86 -44.70
C PHE A 827 41.09 -10.07 -45.66
N LEU A 828 40.96 -10.54 -46.91
CA LEU A 828 39.86 -10.07 -47.77
C LEU A 828 38.58 -10.33 -46.97
N GLU A 829 37.88 -9.26 -46.59
CA GLU A 829 36.52 -9.36 -46.05
C GLU A 829 35.73 -10.28 -46.99
N GLN A 830 35.33 -11.44 -46.48
CA GLN A 830 34.51 -12.36 -47.24
C GLN A 830 33.08 -11.81 -47.23
N ASP A 831 32.75 -10.99 -48.23
CA ASP A 831 31.44 -10.34 -48.38
C ASP A 831 30.42 -11.29 -49.02
N PHE A 832 30.07 -12.37 -48.30
CA PHE A 832 28.97 -13.24 -48.68
C PHE A 832 28.21 -13.76 -47.46
N GLN A 833 26.93 -14.08 -47.67
CA GLN A 833 26.06 -14.59 -46.61
C GLN A 833 25.62 -16.01 -46.92
N ILE A 834 25.45 -16.84 -45.89
CA ILE A 834 24.97 -18.21 -46.04
C ILE A 834 23.56 -18.30 -45.44
N PRO A 835 22.49 -17.97 -46.19
CA PRO A 835 21.12 -18.05 -45.68
C PRO A 835 20.72 -19.43 -45.15
N LEU A 836 21.22 -20.52 -45.73
CA LEU A 836 20.90 -21.88 -45.31
C LEU A 836 22.07 -22.85 -45.54
N ALA A 837 22.41 -23.61 -44.50
CA ALA A 837 23.31 -24.76 -44.57
C ALA A 837 22.52 -26.08 -44.40
N LEU A 838 22.71 -27.04 -45.31
CA LEU A 838 22.08 -28.36 -45.29
C LEU A 838 23.14 -29.46 -45.19
N TYR A 839 23.07 -30.26 -44.13
CA TYR A 839 23.98 -31.37 -43.87
C TYR A 839 23.27 -32.71 -44.03
N ARG A 840 23.65 -33.49 -45.03
CA ARG A 840 23.13 -34.85 -45.23
C ARG A 840 24.10 -35.88 -44.70
N ILE A 841 23.71 -36.53 -43.61
CA ILE A 841 24.53 -37.48 -42.88
C ILE A 841 24.00 -38.89 -43.15
N ASN A 842 24.78 -39.68 -43.88
CA ASN A 842 24.40 -41.05 -44.23
C ASN A 842 25.19 -42.06 -43.41
N LEU A 843 24.50 -42.76 -42.51
CA LEU A 843 25.08 -43.76 -41.60
C LEU A 843 24.93 -45.20 -42.12
N ARG A 844 24.50 -45.40 -43.37
CA ARG A 844 24.28 -46.75 -43.93
C ARG A 844 25.58 -47.54 -44.11
N PHE A 845 26.72 -46.87 -44.29
CA PHE A 845 28.03 -47.49 -44.51
C PHE A 845 28.78 -47.65 -43.18
N GLN A 846 29.21 -48.88 -42.85
CA GLN A 846 29.59 -49.25 -41.47
C GLN A 846 31.01 -48.82 -41.03
N SER A 847 31.89 -48.39 -41.94
CA SER A 847 33.28 -48.03 -41.63
C SER A 847 33.59 -46.53 -41.70
N GLN A 848 32.81 -45.75 -42.45
CA GLN A 848 32.99 -44.31 -42.64
C GLN A 848 31.64 -43.63 -42.77
N THR A 849 31.49 -42.46 -42.12
CA THR A 849 30.27 -41.65 -42.27
C THR A 849 30.43 -40.77 -43.49
N LEU A 850 29.48 -40.85 -44.43
CA LEU A 850 29.43 -39.96 -45.58
C LEU A 850 28.58 -38.73 -45.21
N VAL A 851 29.18 -37.54 -45.36
CA VAL A 851 28.51 -36.27 -45.14
C VAL A 851 28.52 -35.48 -46.44
N ASP A 852 27.33 -35.05 -46.87
CA ASP A 852 27.13 -34.14 -48.00
C ASP A 852 26.67 -32.78 -47.42
N ALA A 853 27.60 -31.84 -47.33
CA ALA A 853 27.38 -30.49 -46.81
C ALA A 853 27.08 -29.56 -47.98
N ARG A 854 25.89 -28.94 -47.97
CA ARG A 854 25.41 -28.05 -49.01
C ARG A 854 25.15 -26.68 -48.42
N TYR A 855 25.64 -25.64 -49.07
CA TYR A 855 25.51 -24.26 -48.63
C TYR A 855 24.88 -23.45 -49.74
N LEU A 856 23.84 -22.68 -49.40
CA LEU A 856 23.30 -21.65 -50.28
C LEU A 856 24.01 -20.36 -49.93
N ILE A 857 24.67 -19.74 -50.91
CA ILE A 857 25.52 -18.57 -50.74
C ILE A 857 24.92 -17.41 -51.53
N ASN A 858 24.71 -16.28 -50.85
CA ASN A 858 24.33 -15.02 -51.47
C ASN A 858 25.59 -14.16 -51.63
N GLY A 859 25.87 -13.73 -52.86
CA GLY A 859 27.09 -12.99 -53.23
C GLY A 859 28.04 -13.84 -54.07
N ALA A 860 28.98 -13.18 -54.75
CA ALA A 860 29.92 -13.81 -55.69
C ALA A 860 31.36 -13.73 -55.17
N PRO A 861 31.74 -14.51 -54.15
CA PRO A 861 33.13 -14.51 -53.67
C PRO A 861 34.07 -15.11 -54.73
N GLU A 862 35.28 -14.57 -54.86
CA GLU A 862 36.31 -15.17 -55.74
C GLU A 862 36.94 -16.41 -55.10
N GLN A 863 37.03 -16.43 -53.77
CA GLN A 863 37.61 -17.51 -52.98
C GLN A 863 36.82 -17.74 -51.68
N ILE A 864 36.60 -19.01 -51.33
CA ILE A 864 35.98 -19.43 -50.07
C ILE A 864 37.00 -20.18 -49.24
N ARG A 865 37.14 -19.79 -47.97
CA ARG A 865 37.96 -20.51 -47.01
C ARG A 865 37.08 -21.33 -46.09
N LEU A 866 37.38 -22.62 -45.95
CA LEU A 866 36.61 -23.56 -45.16
C LEU A 866 37.53 -24.39 -44.25
N LEU A 867 37.20 -24.45 -42.97
CA LEU A 867 37.84 -25.34 -42.00
C LEU A 867 37.14 -26.70 -42.05
N MET A 868 37.87 -27.70 -42.52
CA MET A 868 37.38 -29.08 -42.57
C MET A 868 37.61 -29.81 -41.25
N PRO A 869 36.68 -30.68 -40.83
CA PRO A 869 36.81 -31.52 -39.64
C PRO A 869 38.09 -32.35 -39.58
N VAL A 870 38.56 -32.61 -38.36
CA VAL A 870 39.68 -33.51 -38.12
C VAL A 870 39.31 -34.94 -38.57
N ASN A 871 40.23 -35.63 -39.24
CA ASN A 871 40.01 -36.98 -39.80
C ASN A 871 38.91 -37.04 -40.89
N SER A 872 38.66 -35.93 -41.58
CA SER A 872 37.83 -35.91 -42.79
C SER A 872 38.67 -36.05 -44.05
N GLN A 873 38.13 -36.75 -45.05
CA GLN A 873 38.66 -36.81 -46.40
C GLN A 873 37.60 -36.29 -47.36
N VAL A 874 37.87 -35.15 -48.02
CA VAL A 874 37.00 -34.60 -49.07
C VAL A 874 37.06 -35.50 -50.29
N THR A 875 35.88 -35.89 -50.77
CA THR A 875 35.68 -36.82 -51.88
C THR A 875 35.33 -36.07 -53.16
N ALA A 876 34.54 -35.00 -53.04
CA ALA A 876 34.17 -34.12 -54.15
C ALA A 876 33.74 -32.75 -53.61
N ALA A 877 33.98 -31.69 -54.38
CA ALA A 877 33.43 -30.36 -54.17
C ALA A 877 32.85 -29.85 -55.49
N ALA A 878 31.69 -29.20 -55.44
CA ALA A 878 31.04 -28.63 -56.62
C ALA A 878 30.44 -27.25 -56.32
N TRP A 879 30.50 -26.36 -57.29
CA TRP A 879 29.87 -25.03 -57.30
C TRP A 879 28.83 -24.99 -58.42
N ASP A 880 27.56 -24.75 -58.09
CA ASP A 880 26.45 -24.72 -59.07
C ASP A 880 26.45 -25.96 -60.01
N GLU A 881 26.65 -27.15 -59.44
CA GLU A 881 26.78 -28.45 -60.15
C GLU A 881 28.08 -28.67 -60.93
N VAL A 882 28.97 -27.68 -61.00
CA VAL A 882 30.29 -27.81 -61.64
C VAL A 882 31.32 -28.27 -60.62
N GLU A 883 32.02 -29.37 -60.89
CA GLU A 883 33.10 -29.87 -60.00
C GLU A 883 34.28 -28.88 -59.95
N ILE A 884 34.72 -28.55 -58.73
CA ILE A 884 35.81 -27.61 -58.48
C ILE A 884 37.00 -28.29 -57.78
N PRO A 885 38.25 -27.95 -58.13
CA PRO A 885 39.43 -28.51 -57.49
C PRO A 885 39.58 -27.92 -56.08
N ALA A 886 39.22 -28.69 -55.07
CA ALA A 886 39.43 -28.35 -53.68
C ALA A 886 40.83 -28.81 -53.24
N LYS A 887 41.68 -27.89 -52.74
CA LYS A 887 43.05 -28.20 -52.27
C LYS A 887 43.18 -27.84 -50.79
N PRO A 888 43.84 -28.68 -49.97
CA PRO A 888 44.22 -28.29 -48.63
C PRO A 888 45.29 -27.18 -48.68
N SER A 889 45.15 -26.18 -47.82
CA SER A 889 46.15 -25.16 -47.51
C SER A 889 47.29 -25.78 -46.67
N ASP A 890 48.38 -25.03 -46.42
CA ASP A 890 49.59 -25.51 -45.73
C ASP A 890 49.32 -26.17 -44.35
N SER A 891 48.15 -25.91 -43.75
CA SER A 891 47.58 -26.71 -42.68
C SER A 891 46.51 -27.65 -43.23
N ASN A 892 46.67 -28.97 -43.04
CA ASN A 892 45.83 -30.05 -43.59
C ASN A 892 44.33 -30.03 -43.16
N ARG A 893 43.87 -28.94 -42.52
CA ARG A 893 42.51 -28.67 -42.04
C ARG A 893 41.85 -27.48 -42.74
N GLU A 894 42.61 -26.58 -43.31
CA GLU A 894 42.07 -25.42 -44.02
C GLU A 894 42.01 -25.70 -45.51
N TRP A 895 40.86 -25.44 -46.12
CA TRP A 895 40.62 -25.65 -47.53
C TRP A 895 40.32 -24.31 -48.18
N LEU A 896 41.05 -24.00 -49.25
CA LEU A 896 40.79 -22.82 -50.07
C LEU A 896 40.14 -23.29 -51.37
N ILE A 897 38.92 -22.81 -51.60
CA ILE A 897 38.11 -23.15 -52.75
C ILE A 897 38.08 -21.93 -53.67
N ASN A 898 38.68 -22.05 -54.85
CA ASN A 898 38.65 -21.00 -55.87
C ASN A 898 37.39 -21.16 -56.71
N ILE A 899 36.61 -20.09 -56.84
CA ILE A 899 35.36 -20.10 -57.59
C ILE A 899 35.65 -19.78 -59.07
N PRO A 900 35.12 -20.57 -60.02
CA PRO A 900 35.30 -20.27 -61.44
C PRO A 900 34.59 -18.97 -61.83
N GLU A 901 35.29 -18.09 -62.56
CA GLU A 901 34.72 -16.83 -63.09
C GLU A 901 33.58 -17.14 -64.08
N GLY A 902 32.37 -16.64 -63.82
CA GLY A 902 31.26 -16.65 -64.79
C GLY A 902 29.88 -17.15 -64.33
N SER A 903 29.56 -17.16 -63.03
CA SER A 903 28.19 -17.44 -62.56
C SER A 903 27.50 -16.13 -62.14
N ASP A 904 26.60 -15.60 -62.99
CA ASP A 904 25.82 -14.35 -62.74
C ASP A 904 24.56 -14.57 -61.87
N ALA A 905 24.46 -15.69 -61.15
CA ALA A 905 23.32 -15.98 -60.30
C ALA A 905 23.37 -15.18 -58.98
N GLU A 906 22.23 -14.66 -58.50
CA GLU A 906 22.17 -13.98 -57.19
C GLU A 906 22.44 -14.92 -56.00
N ARG A 907 22.23 -16.23 -56.21
CA ARG A 907 22.48 -17.29 -55.24
C ARG A 907 23.24 -18.43 -55.89
N HIS A 908 24.20 -18.96 -55.15
CA HIS A 908 25.03 -20.08 -55.59
C HIS A 908 24.95 -21.25 -54.61
N ARG A 909 25.13 -22.46 -55.14
CA ARG A 909 25.11 -23.71 -54.38
C ARG A 909 26.50 -24.31 -54.30
N LEU A 910 27.08 -24.31 -53.11
CA LEU A 910 28.33 -25.01 -52.81
C LEU A 910 28.01 -26.39 -52.19
N VAL A 911 28.52 -27.45 -52.80
CA VAL A 911 28.34 -28.83 -52.34
C VAL A 911 29.69 -29.46 -52.02
N ILE A 912 29.84 -29.97 -50.80
CA ILE A 912 31.08 -30.58 -50.31
C ILE A 912 30.75 -31.96 -49.75
N LYS A 913 31.25 -32.99 -50.43
CA LYS A 913 31.07 -34.39 -50.04
C LYS A 913 32.35 -34.88 -49.38
N TYR A 914 32.28 -35.25 -48.11
CA TYR A 914 33.43 -35.76 -47.37
C TYR A 914 33.07 -37.00 -46.56
N THR A 915 34.10 -37.80 -46.26
CA THR A 915 34.00 -38.95 -45.36
C THR A 915 34.70 -38.62 -44.06
N GLN A 916 34.10 -38.98 -42.92
CA GLN A 916 34.72 -38.83 -41.61
C GLN A 916 34.97 -40.21 -41.00
N SER A 917 36.22 -40.45 -40.59
CA SER A 917 36.64 -41.66 -39.88
C SER A 917 36.49 -41.46 -38.36
N ASP A 918 36.09 -42.50 -37.63
CA ASP A 918 35.92 -42.51 -36.16
C ASP A 918 34.72 -41.72 -35.58
N SER A 919 33.67 -41.51 -36.38
CA SER A 919 32.49 -40.75 -35.95
C SER A 919 31.56 -41.48 -34.98
N ALA A 920 31.78 -42.77 -34.68
CA ALA A 920 30.85 -43.62 -33.94
C ALA A 920 31.53 -44.39 -32.80
N LYS A 921 31.17 -44.08 -31.56
CA LYS A 921 31.62 -44.78 -30.35
C LYS A 921 30.53 -45.72 -29.83
N ARG A 922 30.88 -46.97 -29.53
CA ARG A 922 29.96 -47.92 -28.86
C ARG A 922 29.81 -47.52 -27.39
N ALA A 923 28.59 -47.20 -26.97
CA ALA A 923 28.25 -46.80 -25.61
C ALA A 923 27.33 -47.87 -24.99
N GLY A 924 27.89 -49.05 -24.71
CA GLY A 924 27.15 -50.20 -24.19
C GLY A 924 26.09 -50.71 -25.17
N TRP A 925 24.82 -50.42 -24.87
CA TRP A 925 23.63 -50.87 -25.60
C TRP A 925 23.15 -49.88 -26.68
N SER A 926 23.73 -48.68 -26.73
CA SER A 926 23.53 -47.68 -27.79
C SER A 926 24.83 -47.38 -28.55
N ARG A 927 24.72 -46.69 -29.68
CA ARG A 927 25.86 -46.12 -30.43
C ARG A 927 25.77 -44.61 -30.38
N SER A 928 26.84 -43.97 -29.91
CA SER A 928 26.97 -42.52 -29.90
C SER A 928 27.71 -42.06 -31.14
N TYR A 929 27.13 -41.11 -31.86
CA TYR A 929 27.73 -40.47 -33.01
C TYR A 929 28.15 -39.06 -32.62
N MET A 930 29.39 -38.68 -32.95
CA MET A 930 29.92 -37.33 -32.80
C MET A 930 30.54 -36.95 -34.14
N LEU A 931 29.88 -36.05 -34.85
CA LEU A 931 30.26 -35.62 -36.19
C LEU A 931 30.58 -34.14 -36.14
N ASP A 932 31.76 -33.80 -36.63
CA ASP A 932 32.19 -32.41 -36.75
C ASP A 932 31.78 -31.94 -38.15
N LEU A 933 31.27 -30.71 -38.24
CA LEU A 933 30.78 -30.12 -39.47
C LEU A 933 31.81 -29.10 -39.99
N PRO A 934 31.85 -28.81 -41.30
CA PRO A 934 32.77 -27.81 -41.85
C PRO A 934 32.40 -26.40 -41.37
N GLN A 935 33.41 -25.62 -41.01
CA GLN A 935 33.24 -24.28 -40.44
C GLN A 935 33.78 -23.21 -41.39
N PHE A 936 33.05 -22.11 -41.51
CA PHE A 936 33.53 -20.88 -42.17
C PHE A 936 34.30 -20.01 -41.16
N SER A 937 35.00 -18.97 -41.64
CA SER A 937 35.60 -17.97 -40.75
C SER A 937 34.52 -17.34 -39.84
N GLN A 938 34.92 -16.89 -38.65
CA GLN A 938 34.01 -16.39 -37.60
C GLN A 938 33.19 -15.14 -38.01
N GLU A 939 33.43 -14.59 -39.20
CA GLU A 939 32.78 -13.38 -39.73
C GLU A 939 31.54 -13.69 -40.59
N ILE A 940 31.28 -14.96 -40.97
CA ILE A 940 30.20 -15.31 -41.90
C ILE A 940 28.91 -15.69 -41.17
N TRP A 941 27.87 -14.89 -41.39
CA TRP A 941 26.55 -15.12 -40.82
C TRP A 941 25.83 -16.31 -41.47
N THR A 942 25.48 -17.31 -40.66
CA THR A 942 24.65 -18.46 -41.05
C THR A 942 23.40 -18.53 -40.14
N PRO A 943 22.24 -17.97 -40.55
CA PRO A 943 21.07 -17.89 -39.70
C PRO A 943 20.35 -19.23 -39.53
N GLN A 944 20.54 -20.18 -40.44
CA GLN A 944 19.84 -21.46 -40.41
C GLN A 944 20.73 -22.62 -40.86
N ALA A 945 20.76 -23.68 -40.06
CA ALA A 945 21.38 -24.96 -40.38
C ALA A 945 20.37 -26.10 -40.24
N VAL A 946 20.30 -27.00 -41.22
CA VAL A 946 19.44 -28.19 -41.23
C VAL A 946 20.31 -29.43 -41.37
N ALA A 947 20.07 -30.46 -40.56
CA ALA A 947 20.77 -31.74 -40.65
C ALA A 947 19.78 -32.88 -40.89
N GLU A 948 19.99 -33.64 -41.97
CA GLU A 948 19.25 -34.84 -42.33
C GLU A 948 20.08 -36.07 -41.97
N VAL A 949 19.63 -36.85 -40.99
CA VAL A 949 20.35 -38.04 -40.54
C VAL A 949 19.61 -39.29 -41.00
N THR A 950 20.24 -40.07 -41.88
CA THR A 950 19.69 -41.33 -42.38
C THR A 950 20.35 -42.53 -41.69
N PHE A 951 19.53 -43.32 -41.00
CA PHE A 951 19.95 -44.55 -40.33
C PHE A 951 19.79 -45.80 -41.23
N PRO A 952 20.55 -46.89 -40.95
CA PRO A 952 20.29 -48.19 -41.54
C PRO A 952 18.98 -48.80 -41.02
N ASN A 953 18.35 -49.69 -41.81
CA ASN A 953 17.00 -50.26 -41.61
C ASN A 953 16.71 -50.99 -40.27
N ALA A 954 17.68 -51.07 -39.36
CA ALA A 954 17.55 -51.70 -38.05
C ALA A 954 18.04 -50.83 -36.88
N GLN A 955 18.28 -49.54 -37.13
CA GLN A 955 18.68 -48.55 -36.12
C GLN A 955 17.66 -47.43 -36.03
N HIS A 956 17.40 -47.00 -34.80
CA HIS A 956 16.49 -45.91 -34.49
C HIS A 956 17.21 -44.86 -33.67
N LEU A 957 16.80 -43.60 -33.85
CA LEU A 957 17.26 -42.50 -33.04
C LEU A 957 16.79 -42.66 -31.57
N LEU A 958 17.73 -42.81 -30.65
CA LEU A 958 17.47 -42.92 -29.21
C LEU A 958 17.49 -41.54 -28.54
N VAL A 959 18.59 -40.79 -28.73
CA VAL A 959 18.80 -39.46 -28.15
C VAL A 959 19.00 -38.48 -29.32
N PRO A 960 18.11 -37.48 -29.48
CA PRO A 960 18.30 -36.42 -30.48
C PRO A 960 19.50 -35.54 -30.12
N PRO A 961 20.09 -34.83 -31.10
CA PRO A 961 21.23 -33.98 -30.84
C PRO A 961 20.91 -32.79 -29.95
N GLN A 962 21.79 -32.53 -28.98
CA GLN A 962 21.68 -31.36 -28.09
C GLN A 962 21.94 -30.09 -28.91
N LYS A 963 21.22 -29.00 -28.60
CA LYS A 963 21.23 -27.72 -29.34
C LYS A 963 20.61 -27.76 -30.75
N TRP A 964 20.06 -28.90 -31.18
CA TRP A 964 19.35 -29.04 -32.46
C TRP A 964 17.87 -29.30 -32.19
N ALA A 965 17.00 -28.52 -32.83
CA ALA A 965 15.55 -28.70 -32.76
C ALA A 965 15.12 -29.87 -33.67
N PRO A 966 14.35 -30.85 -33.18
CA PRO A 966 13.86 -31.95 -34.01
C PRO A 966 12.77 -31.46 -34.97
N LEU A 967 12.93 -31.73 -36.26
CA LEU A 967 11.96 -31.45 -37.32
C LEU A 967 11.15 -32.70 -37.69
N PHE A 968 10.71 -33.44 -36.69
CA PHE A 968 9.84 -34.59 -36.86
C PHE A 968 8.74 -34.61 -35.80
N SER A 969 7.60 -35.22 -36.15
CA SER A 969 6.47 -35.41 -35.26
C SER A 969 6.12 -36.88 -35.13
N TRP A 970 5.60 -37.29 -33.97
CA TRP A 970 5.04 -38.63 -33.81
C TRP A 970 3.67 -38.68 -34.48
N GLN A 971 3.55 -39.52 -35.51
CA GLN A 971 2.31 -39.77 -36.20
C GLN A 971 1.89 -41.23 -35.98
N ARG A 972 0.60 -41.42 -35.75
CA ARG A 972 0.02 -42.75 -35.56
C ARG A 972 -0.37 -43.34 -36.91
N GLU A 973 0.11 -44.53 -37.21
CA GLU A 973 -0.27 -45.33 -38.38
C GLU A 973 -0.77 -46.70 -37.90
N GLY A 974 -2.09 -46.89 -37.90
CA GLY A 974 -2.73 -48.05 -37.28
C GLY A 974 -2.60 -48.03 -35.74
N ILE A 975 -1.93 -49.03 -35.19
CA ILE A 975 -1.70 -49.21 -33.73
C ILE A 975 -0.31 -48.70 -33.32
N PHE A 976 0.58 -48.43 -34.30
CA PHE A 976 1.95 -48.01 -34.05
C PHE A 976 2.12 -46.51 -34.28
N TRP A 977 2.98 -45.88 -33.49
CA TRP A 977 3.49 -44.53 -33.71
C TRP A 977 4.83 -44.56 -34.42
N TYR A 978 4.99 -43.70 -35.41
CA TYR A 978 6.23 -43.51 -36.15
C TYR A 978 6.62 -42.03 -36.07
N ARG A 979 7.93 -41.76 -36.07
CA ARG A 979 8.42 -40.39 -36.27
C ARG A 979 8.40 -40.12 -37.77
N ARG A 980 7.70 -39.07 -38.19
CA ARG A 980 7.68 -38.58 -39.57
C ARG A 980 8.20 -37.15 -39.64
N PRO A 981 8.90 -36.76 -40.71
CA PRO A 981 9.38 -35.40 -40.89
C PRO A 981 8.22 -34.40 -40.85
N ALA A 982 8.47 -33.21 -40.30
CA ALA A 982 7.47 -32.15 -40.21
C ALA A 982 7.20 -31.56 -41.61
N VAL A 983 5.92 -31.42 -41.97
CA VAL A 983 5.46 -31.00 -43.32
C VAL A 983 6.06 -29.64 -43.74
N GLY A 984 6.27 -28.73 -42.78
CA GLY A 984 6.73 -27.35 -43.05
C GLY A 984 8.16 -27.21 -43.58
N LEU A 985 9.03 -28.23 -43.47
CA LEU A 985 10.39 -28.15 -44.03
C LEU A 985 10.36 -28.19 -45.56
N GLN A 986 9.46 -29.00 -46.13
CA GLN A 986 9.29 -29.13 -47.59
C GLN A 986 8.63 -27.90 -48.23
N GLU A 987 7.94 -27.08 -47.43
CA GLU A 987 7.33 -25.82 -47.87
C GLU A 987 8.35 -24.65 -47.90
N ASN A 988 9.54 -24.82 -47.31
CA ASN A 988 10.58 -23.79 -47.29
C ASN A 988 11.30 -23.69 -48.64
N GLU A 989 11.20 -22.52 -49.29
CA GLU A 989 11.79 -22.25 -50.61
C GLU A 989 13.32 -22.44 -50.63
N LEU A 990 14.03 -21.94 -49.61
CA LEU A 990 15.50 -22.07 -49.51
C LEU A 990 15.93 -23.54 -49.37
N TYR A 991 15.14 -24.33 -48.65
CA TYR A 991 15.40 -25.76 -48.49
C TYR A 991 15.16 -26.52 -49.79
N ARG A 992 14.12 -26.17 -50.58
CA ARG A 992 13.87 -26.76 -51.91
C ARG A 992 14.97 -26.42 -52.91
N GLU A 993 15.56 -25.23 -52.83
CA GLU A 993 16.66 -24.78 -53.70
C GLU A 993 17.95 -25.59 -53.47
N LEU A 994 18.23 -26.01 -52.22
CA LEU A 994 19.37 -26.85 -51.86
C LEU A 994 19.14 -28.36 -52.03
N ASN A 995 17.88 -28.78 -52.05
CA ASN A 995 17.49 -30.18 -52.04
C ASN A 995 17.09 -30.67 -53.44
N ASP A 996 17.95 -31.48 -54.06
CA ASP A 996 17.57 -32.20 -55.28
C ASP A 996 16.55 -33.30 -54.92
N GLU A 997 15.39 -33.33 -55.60
CA GLU A 997 14.33 -34.34 -55.44
C GLU A 997 14.87 -35.76 -55.70
N GLN A 998 15.52 -36.37 -54.71
CA GLN A 998 15.79 -37.79 -54.67
C GLN A 998 14.78 -38.49 -53.76
N GLN A 999 14.35 -39.67 -54.20
CA GLN A 999 13.34 -40.49 -53.54
C GLN A 999 13.93 -41.09 -52.25
N ILE A 1000 13.79 -40.39 -51.12
CA ILE A 1000 14.34 -40.83 -49.83
C ILE A 1000 13.30 -41.68 -49.08
N ASP A 1001 13.74 -42.82 -48.54
CA ASP A 1001 12.92 -43.64 -47.63
C ASP A 1001 12.80 -42.91 -46.27
N HIS A 1002 11.71 -42.16 -46.11
CA HIS A 1002 11.42 -41.34 -44.93
C HIS A 1002 11.31 -42.14 -43.62
N ARG A 1003 11.34 -43.48 -43.64
CA ARG A 1003 11.13 -44.31 -42.44
C ARG A 1003 12.29 -44.26 -41.44
N TYR A 1004 13.52 -44.03 -41.90
CA TYR A 1004 14.73 -44.00 -41.07
C TYR A 1004 15.52 -42.68 -41.19
N GLN A 1005 14.85 -41.64 -41.66
CA GLN A 1005 15.39 -40.29 -41.77
C GLN A 1005 14.89 -39.44 -40.62
N TYR A 1006 15.79 -38.70 -39.98
CA TYR A 1006 15.47 -37.75 -38.93
C TYR A 1006 16.10 -36.41 -39.25
N ASP A 1007 15.26 -35.38 -39.35
CA ASP A 1007 15.67 -34.03 -39.70
C ASP A 1007 15.74 -33.17 -38.44
N PHE A 1008 16.73 -32.28 -38.41
CA PHE A 1008 16.98 -31.38 -37.30
C PHE A 1008 17.32 -29.98 -37.83
N ALA A 1009 17.00 -28.93 -37.06
CA ALA A 1009 17.34 -27.56 -37.39
C ALA A 1009 17.99 -26.82 -36.23
N ARG A 1010 18.80 -25.82 -36.56
CA ARG A 1010 19.46 -24.92 -35.62
C ARG A 1010 19.55 -23.51 -36.22
N THR A 1011 19.55 -22.48 -35.38
CA THR A 1011 19.48 -21.06 -35.79
C THR A 1011 20.82 -20.33 -35.74
N ASP A 1012 21.92 -21.06 -35.91
CA ASP A 1012 23.30 -20.55 -35.92
C ASP A 1012 24.20 -21.50 -36.74
N SER A 1013 25.49 -21.16 -36.87
CA SER A 1013 26.48 -22.08 -37.43
C SER A 1013 26.75 -23.24 -36.45
N ALA A 1014 26.79 -24.46 -36.98
CA ALA A 1014 26.96 -25.65 -36.16
C ALA A 1014 28.37 -26.23 -36.29
N ASP A 1015 29.08 -26.32 -35.16
CA ASP A 1015 30.42 -26.92 -35.10
C ASP A 1015 30.40 -28.45 -35.18
N SER A 1016 29.41 -29.05 -34.53
CA SER A 1016 29.26 -30.50 -34.46
C SER A 1016 27.81 -30.90 -34.20
N ILE A 1017 27.52 -32.16 -34.50
CA ILE A 1017 26.24 -32.80 -34.22
C ILE A 1017 26.50 -34.13 -33.51
N THR A 1018 25.94 -34.25 -32.30
CA THR A 1018 26.14 -35.41 -31.43
C THR A 1018 24.80 -36.06 -31.10
N PHE A 1019 24.57 -37.30 -31.50
CA PHE A 1019 23.31 -38.01 -31.26
C PHE A 1019 23.55 -39.48 -30.93
N GLN A 1020 22.55 -40.16 -30.37
CA GLN A 1020 22.64 -41.60 -30.09
C GLN A 1020 21.58 -42.40 -30.83
N SER A 1021 21.97 -43.59 -31.27
CA SER A 1021 21.07 -44.58 -31.87
C SER A 1021 21.04 -45.87 -31.09
N ILE A 1022 19.96 -46.62 -31.26
CA ILE A 1022 19.76 -47.95 -30.69
C ILE A 1022 19.30 -48.90 -31.79
N SER A 1023 19.75 -50.16 -31.73
CA SER A 1023 19.23 -51.18 -32.64
C SER A 1023 17.80 -51.58 -32.26
N LEU A 1024 16.98 -51.94 -33.24
CA LEU A 1024 15.61 -52.41 -33.00
C LEU A 1024 15.57 -53.60 -32.02
N SER A 1025 16.51 -54.54 -32.16
CA SER A 1025 16.61 -55.71 -31.27
C SER A 1025 16.88 -55.31 -29.81
N MET A 1026 17.79 -54.37 -29.56
CA MET A 1026 18.07 -53.87 -28.22
C MET A 1026 16.89 -53.06 -27.67
N LEU A 1027 16.26 -52.23 -28.51
CA LEU A 1027 15.10 -51.45 -28.15
C LEU A 1027 13.94 -52.35 -27.67
N VAL A 1028 13.66 -53.42 -28.39
CA VAL A 1028 12.64 -54.41 -28.01
C VAL A 1028 13.07 -55.19 -26.76
N PHE A 1029 14.32 -55.64 -26.70
CA PHE A 1029 14.85 -56.39 -25.55
C PHE A 1029 14.72 -55.59 -24.24
N TYR A 1030 15.18 -54.34 -24.22
CA TYR A 1030 15.11 -53.51 -23.02
C TYR A 1030 13.69 -53.03 -22.73
N GLY A 1031 12.93 -52.57 -23.74
CA GLY A 1031 11.57 -52.08 -23.51
C GLY A 1031 10.63 -53.20 -23.07
N SER A 1032 10.53 -54.29 -23.82
CA SER A 1032 9.67 -55.42 -23.45
C SER A 1032 10.22 -56.21 -22.26
N GLY A 1033 11.54 -56.36 -22.15
CA GLY A 1033 12.19 -57.10 -21.07
C GLY A 1033 12.04 -56.41 -19.70
N THR A 1034 12.17 -55.08 -19.64
CA THR A 1034 11.93 -54.33 -18.38
C THR A 1034 10.46 -54.39 -17.99
N ALA A 1035 9.53 -54.28 -18.93
CA ALA A 1035 8.10 -54.43 -18.67
C ALA A 1035 7.74 -55.83 -18.14
N LEU A 1036 8.30 -56.89 -18.73
CA LEU A 1036 8.14 -58.27 -18.26
C LEU A 1036 8.74 -58.48 -16.87
N LEU A 1037 9.94 -57.94 -16.62
CA LEU A 1037 10.61 -57.99 -15.33
C LEU A 1037 9.78 -57.27 -14.26
N CYS A 1038 9.26 -56.09 -14.55
CA CYS A 1038 8.34 -55.36 -13.68
C CYS A 1038 7.08 -56.18 -13.40
N GLY A 1039 6.44 -56.75 -14.42
CA GLY A 1039 5.27 -57.63 -14.25
C GLY A 1039 5.57 -58.85 -13.37
N PHE A 1040 6.74 -59.46 -13.52
CA PHE A 1040 7.20 -60.55 -12.66
C PHE A 1040 7.47 -60.09 -11.22
N LEU A 1041 8.09 -58.93 -11.03
CA LEU A 1041 8.34 -58.36 -9.70
C LEU A 1041 7.04 -57.97 -8.99
N PHE A 1042 6.10 -57.34 -9.69
CA PHE A 1042 4.75 -57.05 -9.20
C PHE A 1042 4.05 -58.32 -8.71
N ARG A 1043 4.26 -59.43 -9.40
CA ARG A 1043 3.71 -60.73 -8.99
C ARG A 1043 4.44 -61.33 -7.79
N ARG A 1044 5.78 -61.30 -7.77
CA ARG A 1044 6.60 -62.01 -6.77
C ARG A 1044 6.68 -61.29 -5.42
N LEU A 1045 6.62 -59.95 -5.43
CA LEU A 1045 6.78 -59.14 -4.23
C LEU A 1045 5.42 -58.62 -3.75
N ASN A 1046 4.94 -59.13 -2.61
CA ASN A 1046 3.63 -58.78 -2.04
C ASN A 1046 3.48 -57.26 -1.78
N PHE A 1047 4.57 -56.54 -1.52
CA PHE A 1047 4.54 -55.08 -1.34
C PHE A 1047 4.18 -54.32 -2.63
N LEU A 1048 4.59 -54.83 -3.80
CA LEU A 1048 4.32 -54.19 -5.09
C LEU A 1048 2.88 -54.41 -5.58
N GLN A 1049 2.14 -55.36 -5.01
CA GLN A 1049 0.74 -55.63 -5.37
C GLN A 1049 -0.25 -54.57 -4.86
N ASN A 1050 0.21 -53.63 -4.02
CA ASN A 1050 -0.60 -52.51 -3.55
C ASN A 1050 -0.75 -51.44 -4.66
N SER A 1051 -1.97 -50.94 -4.87
CA SER A 1051 -2.24 -49.83 -5.79
C SER A 1051 -1.35 -48.61 -5.54
N PHE A 1052 -0.96 -48.36 -4.28
CA PHE A 1052 -0.03 -47.28 -3.95
C PHE A 1052 1.37 -47.47 -4.55
N ALA A 1053 1.90 -48.70 -4.55
CA ALA A 1053 3.22 -48.98 -5.12
C ALA A 1053 3.23 -48.79 -6.64
N VAL A 1054 2.13 -49.14 -7.32
CA VAL A 1054 1.93 -48.84 -8.74
C VAL A 1054 1.95 -47.34 -8.99
N CYS A 1055 1.25 -46.54 -8.17
CA CYS A 1055 1.28 -45.08 -8.26
C CYS A 1055 2.67 -44.49 -8.05
N VAL A 1056 3.46 -45.00 -7.08
CA VAL A 1056 4.84 -44.55 -6.84
C VAL A 1056 5.75 -44.84 -8.04
N VAL A 1057 5.62 -46.02 -8.66
CA VAL A 1057 6.39 -46.37 -9.86
C VAL A 1057 5.99 -45.48 -11.05
N LEU A 1058 4.69 -45.24 -11.26
CA LEU A 1058 4.21 -44.33 -12.31
C LEU A 1058 4.66 -42.88 -12.06
N PHE A 1059 4.66 -42.44 -10.80
CA PHE A 1059 5.15 -41.13 -10.41
C PHE A 1059 6.66 -40.98 -10.64
N ALA A 1060 7.46 -41.98 -10.28
CA ALA A 1060 8.89 -42.01 -10.58
C ALA A 1060 9.17 -41.98 -12.09
N LEU A 1061 8.38 -42.70 -12.90
CA LEU A 1061 8.45 -42.63 -14.36
C LEU A 1061 8.05 -41.25 -14.91
N ALA A 1062 7.04 -40.60 -14.32
CA ALA A 1062 6.65 -39.24 -14.69
C ALA A 1062 7.74 -38.21 -14.34
N ILE A 1063 8.37 -38.34 -13.18
CA ILE A 1063 9.54 -37.57 -12.76
C ILE A 1063 10.68 -37.75 -13.77
N LEU A 1064 11.07 -38.99 -14.08
CA LEU A 1064 12.09 -39.26 -15.11
C LEU A 1064 11.69 -38.72 -16.49
N GLY A 1065 10.39 -38.67 -16.77
CA GLY A 1065 9.78 -38.02 -17.93
C GLY A 1065 10.20 -36.57 -18.13
N LEU A 1066 10.38 -35.80 -17.05
CA LEU A 1066 10.74 -34.39 -17.15
C LEU A 1066 12.11 -34.15 -17.80
N TRP A 1067 13.08 -35.04 -17.54
CA TRP A 1067 14.45 -34.90 -18.07
C TRP A 1067 14.72 -35.77 -19.30
N TYR A 1068 14.05 -36.93 -19.42
CA TYR A 1068 14.36 -37.94 -20.46
C TYR A 1068 13.16 -38.33 -21.32
N TRP A 1069 12.21 -37.41 -21.51
CA TRP A 1069 11.01 -37.65 -22.32
C TRP A 1069 11.28 -38.29 -23.70
N PRO A 1070 12.23 -37.81 -24.53
CA PRO A 1070 12.45 -38.36 -25.87
C PRO A 1070 12.88 -39.84 -25.85
N VAL A 1071 13.59 -40.25 -24.80
CA VAL A 1071 14.07 -41.62 -24.60
C VAL A 1071 12.90 -42.51 -24.17
N LEU A 1072 12.10 -42.07 -23.20
CA LEU A 1072 10.93 -42.80 -22.71
C LEU A 1072 9.89 -43.04 -23.81
N GLN A 1073 9.66 -42.06 -24.69
CA GLN A 1073 8.75 -42.19 -25.83
C GLN A 1073 9.13 -43.34 -26.78
N VAL A 1074 10.42 -43.64 -26.92
CA VAL A 1074 10.90 -44.74 -27.79
C VAL A 1074 10.62 -46.11 -27.15
N PHE A 1075 10.70 -46.21 -25.82
CA PHE A 1075 10.51 -47.49 -25.11
C PHE A 1075 9.06 -47.84 -24.82
N ILE A 1076 8.13 -46.89 -24.92
CA ILE A 1076 6.73 -47.12 -24.51
C ILE A 1076 6.04 -48.22 -25.32
N GLN A 1077 6.27 -48.26 -26.64
CA GLN A 1077 5.63 -49.26 -27.51
C GLN A 1077 6.12 -50.69 -27.24
N PRO A 1078 7.44 -50.97 -27.20
CA PRO A 1078 7.90 -52.28 -26.78
C PRO A 1078 7.51 -52.63 -25.34
N ALA A 1079 7.46 -51.65 -24.44
CA ALA A 1079 7.01 -51.88 -23.06
C ALA A 1079 5.54 -52.32 -23.01
N LEU A 1080 4.65 -51.72 -23.80
CA LEU A 1080 3.25 -52.14 -23.93
C LEU A 1080 3.12 -53.58 -24.45
N ILE A 1081 3.94 -53.96 -25.44
CA ILE A 1081 4.00 -55.35 -25.93
C ILE A 1081 4.50 -56.30 -24.83
N GLY A 1082 5.49 -55.89 -24.04
CA GLY A 1082 5.98 -56.66 -22.88
C GLY A 1082 4.91 -56.84 -21.81
N LEU A 1083 4.14 -55.79 -21.49
CA LEU A 1083 3.01 -55.85 -20.57
C LEU A 1083 1.89 -56.76 -21.10
N LEU A 1084 1.61 -56.73 -22.40
CA LEU A 1084 0.65 -57.65 -23.02
C LEU A 1084 1.07 -59.11 -22.83
N PHE A 1085 2.34 -59.42 -23.06
CA PHE A 1085 2.87 -60.77 -22.80
C PHE A 1085 2.82 -61.14 -21.32
N ALA A 1086 3.13 -60.21 -20.41
CA ALA A 1086 3.01 -60.43 -18.97
C ALA A 1086 1.55 -60.75 -18.59
N GLY A 1087 0.58 -59.99 -19.12
CA GLY A 1087 -0.84 -60.20 -18.90
C GLY A 1087 -1.34 -61.54 -19.44
N ILE A 1088 -0.91 -61.94 -20.64
CA ILE A 1088 -1.23 -63.26 -21.22
C ILE A 1088 -0.64 -64.37 -20.35
N ALA A 1089 0.60 -64.23 -19.88
CA ALA A 1089 1.23 -65.22 -19.00
C ALA A 1089 0.45 -65.39 -17.68
N VAL A 1090 -0.01 -64.28 -17.07
CA VAL A 1090 -0.86 -64.30 -15.87
C VAL A 1090 -2.20 -64.97 -16.16
N ALA A 1091 -2.86 -64.63 -17.27
CA ALA A 1091 -4.15 -65.22 -17.65
C ALA A 1091 -4.05 -66.74 -17.89
N ILE A 1092 -2.97 -67.20 -18.51
CA ILE A 1092 -2.69 -68.64 -18.71
C ILE A 1092 -2.52 -69.33 -17.35
N GLU A 1093 -1.76 -68.75 -16.43
CA GLU A 1093 -1.53 -69.37 -15.12
C GLU A 1093 -2.79 -69.38 -14.23
N GLU A 1094 -3.61 -68.33 -14.27
CA GLU A 1094 -4.87 -68.26 -13.52
C GLU A 1094 -5.89 -69.27 -14.07
N SER A 1095 -5.93 -69.45 -15.40
CA SER A 1095 -6.73 -70.49 -16.07
C SER A 1095 -6.27 -71.91 -15.68
N LEU A 1096 -4.97 -72.12 -15.53
CA LEU A 1096 -4.40 -73.39 -15.05
C LEU A 1096 -4.66 -73.64 -13.56
N LYS A 1097 -4.63 -72.60 -12.70
CA LYS A 1097 -4.96 -72.71 -11.27
C LYS A 1097 -6.44 -72.99 -11.03
N ARG A 1098 -7.35 -72.35 -11.78
CA ARG A 1098 -8.80 -72.63 -11.71
C ARG A 1098 -9.18 -74.05 -12.16
N ARG A 1099 -8.33 -74.72 -12.93
CA ARG A 1099 -8.52 -76.14 -13.31
C ARG A 1099 -7.99 -77.13 -12.27
N ASN A 1100 -7.22 -76.68 -11.27
CA ASN A 1100 -6.54 -77.53 -10.29
C ASN A 1100 -7.03 -77.35 -8.83
N THR A 1101 -8.19 -76.75 -8.60
CA THR A 1101 -8.89 -76.83 -7.30
C THR A 1101 -9.69 -78.13 -7.23
N PRO A 1102 -9.31 -79.12 -6.40
CA PRO A 1102 -10.18 -80.26 -6.14
C PRO A 1102 -11.36 -79.82 -5.28
N GLU A 1103 -12.58 -80.15 -5.74
CA GLU A 1103 -13.77 -80.13 -4.89
C GLU A 1103 -13.52 -81.04 -3.69
N TYR A 1104 -13.55 -80.48 -2.49
CA TYR A 1104 -13.78 -81.24 -1.26
C TYR A 1104 -14.94 -80.59 -0.52
N SER A 1105 -16.11 -81.17 -0.74
CA SER A 1105 -17.24 -81.09 0.16
C SER A 1105 -16.89 -81.83 1.45
N ASP A 1106 -16.97 -81.17 2.60
CA ASP A 1106 -17.48 -81.86 3.77
C ASP A 1106 -18.24 -80.94 4.73
N SER A 1107 -19.34 -81.52 5.16
CA SER A 1107 -20.33 -81.13 6.13
C SER A 1107 -19.80 -81.14 7.57
N GLY A 1108 -20.45 -80.43 8.49
CA GLY A 1108 -20.32 -80.75 9.92
C GLY A 1108 -20.33 -79.57 10.86
N SER A 1109 -21.41 -79.49 11.62
CA SER A 1109 -21.75 -78.53 12.66
C SER A 1109 -20.78 -78.45 13.86
N ALA A 1110 -20.67 -77.23 14.39
CA ALA A 1110 -20.66 -76.82 15.80
C ALA A 1110 -19.80 -77.59 16.82
N GLN A 1111 -18.93 -76.87 17.54
CA GLN A 1111 -19.06 -76.57 18.98
C GLN A 1111 -17.73 -76.16 19.61
N PHE A 1112 -17.79 -75.14 20.48
CA PHE A 1112 -17.06 -74.99 21.77
C PHE A 1112 -15.52 -74.89 21.74
N VAL A 1113 -14.80 -74.11 22.57
CA VAL A 1113 -15.09 -73.05 23.54
C VAL A 1113 -13.74 -72.56 24.11
N LEU A 1114 -13.71 -71.30 24.55
CA LEU A 1114 -12.86 -70.64 25.56
C LEU A 1114 -11.31 -70.54 25.43
N THR A 1115 -10.88 -69.26 25.40
CA THR A 1115 -9.88 -68.57 26.27
C THR A 1115 -8.39 -68.96 26.17
N SER A 1116 -7.39 -68.08 26.35
CA SER A 1116 -7.36 -66.70 26.82
C SER A 1116 -5.97 -66.08 26.63
N SER A 1117 -5.99 -64.75 26.42
CA SER A 1117 -5.06 -63.73 26.96
C SER A 1117 -3.71 -63.59 26.23
N ILE A 1118 -3.17 -62.38 25.92
CA ILE A 1118 -3.26 -61.06 26.58
C ILE A 1118 -3.07 -59.91 25.54
N LYS A 1119 -4.00 -58.93 25.59
CA LYS A 1119 -3.92 -57.45 25.46
C LYS A 1119 -2.99 -56.81 24.40
N SER A 1120 -3.50 -56.07 23.40
CA SER A 1120 -4.07 -54.69 23.45
C SER A 1120 -3.04 -53.63 23.87
N SER A 1121 -2.84 -52.48 23.24
CA SER A 1121 -3.83 -51.62 22.56
C SER A 1121 -3.15 -50.57 21.69
N ILE A 1122 -3.70 -50.36 20.50
CA ILE A 1122 -3.61 -49.14 19.69
C ILE A 1122 -4.72 -48.19 20.16
N ARG A 1123 -4.45 -46.88 20.21
CA ARG A 1123 -5.51 -45.87 20.01
C ARG A 1123 -4.96 -44.60 19.35
N SER A 1124 -5.36 -44.41 18.10
CA SER A 1124 -5.45 -43.14 17.40
C SER A 1124 -6.80 -42.48 17.70
N ARG A 1125 -6.89 -41.15 17.60
CA ARG A 1125 -8.17 -40.42 17.55
C ARG A 1125 -8.05 -39.21 16.63
N GLN A 1126 -9.02 -39.09 15.73
CA GLN A 1126 -9.20 -38.00 14.78
C GLN A 1126 -10.66 -37.49 14.90
N ILE A 1127 -10.78 -36.17 14.98
CA ILE A 1127 -11.80 -35.19 14.51
C ILE A 1127 -13.23 -35.69 14.16
N GLY A 1128 -14.26 -34.91 14.56
CA GLY A 1128 -15.55 -34.84 13.85
C GLY A 1128 -16.77 -34.27 14.61
N SER A 1129 -17.06 -32.98 14.35
CA SER A 1129 -18.34 -32.24 14.20
C SER A 1129 -19.58 -32.36 15.12
N GLU A 1130 -20.14 -31.16 15.36
CA GLU A 1130 -21.56 -30.74 15.33
C GLU A 1130 -22.56 -31.01 16.49
N ASP A 1131 -23.03 -29.87 17.01
CA ASP A 1131 -24.39 -29.47 17.37
C ASP A 1131 -25.18 -30.05 18.57
N SER A 1132 -25.46 -29.10 19.47
CA SER A 1132 -26.78 -28.73 19.99
C SER A 1132 -27.40 -29.45 21.21
N THR A 1133 -27.99 -28.58 22.04
CA THR A 1133 -29.04 -28.77 23.07
C THR A 1133 -28.67 -29.26 24.48
N THR A 1134 -28.44 -28.26 25.33
CA THR A 1134 -29.13 -27.96 26.61
C THR A 1134 -29.68 -29.10 27.50
N LEU A 1135 -29.35 -28.96 28.79
CA LEU A 1135 -30.06 -29.31 30.04
C LEU A 1135 -29.41 -30.40 30.90
N ARG A 1136 -28.74 -29.95 31.97
CA ARG A 1136 -28.66 -30.68 33.25
C ARG A 1136 -28.70 -29.69 34.42
N PRO A 1137 -29.64 -29.87 35.36
CA PRO A 1137 -29.46 -29.49 36.76
C PRO A 1137 -29.25 -30.80 37.59
N PRO A 1138 -29.05 -30.73 38.91
CA PRO A 1138 -27.70 -30.76 39.46
C PRO A 1138 -27.52 -31.91 40.46
N SER A 1139 -26.29 -31.98 41.00
CA SER A 1139 -25.97 -32.38 42.37
C SER A 1139 -26.43 -33.77 42.85
N SER A 1140 -25.48 -34.55 43.34
CA SER A 1140 -25.19 -34.55 44.79
C SER A 1140 -24.23 -35.67 45.17
N HIS A 1141 -23.32 -35.29 46.08
CA HIS A 1141 -22.79 -36.09 47.21
C HIS A 1141 -22.09 -37.42 46.91
N GLN A 1142 -21.08 -37.87 47.64
CA GLN A 1142 -20.26 -37.49 48.81
C GLN A 1142 -19.13 -38.56 48.74
N VAL A 1143 -17.83 -38.26 48.81
CA VAL A 1143 -17.04 -38.02 50.04
C VAL A 1143 -17.12 -39.23 51.00
N PRO A 1144 -16.04 -39.68 51.69
CA PRO A 1144 -14.63 -39.93 51.30
C PRO A 1144 -14.06 -41.16 52.13
N VAL A 1145 -12.77 -41.11 52.53
CA VAL A 1145 -12.09 -41.87 53.63
C VAL A 1145 -11.62 -43.29 53.28
N SER A 1146 -10.40 -43.78 53.57
CA SER A 1146 -9.19 -43.23 54.23
C SER A 1146 -8.06 -44.30 54.25
N THR A 1147 -6.82 -43.79 54.24
CA THR A 1147 -5.57 -44.23 54.93
C THR A 1147 -5.06 -45.67 54.91
N SER A 1148 -3.80 -45.83 54.50
CA SER A 1148 -2.63 -46.21 55.32
C SER A 1148 -1.42 -46.35 54.37
N GLU A 1149 -0.44 -45.45 54.32
CA GLU A 1149 0.69 -45.24 55.25
C GLU A 1149 1.77 -46.35 55.20
N ASN A 1150 3.04 -45.91 55.27
CA ASN A 1150 4.35 -46.59 55.28
C ASN A 1150 5.06 -46.82 53.94
N GLU A 1151 6.38 -46.69 53.83
CA GLU A 1151 7.42 -45.85 54.47
C GLU A 1151 8.72 -46.18 53.67
N GLU A 1152 9.66 -45.22 53.67
CA GLU A 1152 11.11 -45.36 53.44
C GLU A 1152 11.70 -45.81 52.07
N ALA A 1153 12.22 -44.80 51.33
CA ALA A 1153 13.66 -44.49 51.05
C ALA A 1153 14.68 -45.62 50.78
N PRO A 1154 15.83 -45.34 50.10
CA PRO A 1154 16.47 -44.03 49.84
C PRO A 1154 16.39 -43.49 48.41
#